data_AF-A0A094AWU0-F1
#
_entry.id   AF-A0A094AWU0-F1
#
_cell.length_a   1.000
_cell.length_b   1.000
_cell.length_c   1.000
_cell.angle_alpha   90.00
_cell.angle_beta   90.00
_cell.angle_gamma   90.00
#
_symmetry.space_group_name_H-M   'P 1'
#
loop_
_entity.id
_entity.type
_entity.pdbx_description
1 polymer ?
#
loop_
_entity_poly.entity_id
_entity_poly.type
_entity_poly.pdbx_seq_one_letter_code
_entity_poly.pdbx_strand_id
1 'polypeptide(L)'
;MAPSFLKDLRRRSKASFRTEKSTDSSNLSNGTVPTSKSSSTLGSAVGSQTPPDPMLASYSDFQSQKSPLPSIRPQASASPSPNPGRRNGSVSGMAGLGSPNVHSALPVSPYAPRIHSISDGAWVNQKVLLVHGTVGDAEAQAVEGNISLSRLDDDFPAINWPVTESHFKALVYLTPGMNKLRFDFSSPKLANSNSTNPIHSTFITVHMMPMANSPPLQLVILLGKDSPATFDSTPARIEQEGNGLDVAIKKFRMAAYLWQAFTAEQMFRNKMGRRCFRFEEEWQTGTANYRDREEGTMRNEAKIHVIRSNRTVAEIRSIDRAQQNPSAKMSGDLFKIAGEAVEEYFKPSPGQHQYVSVLILDAHWDKGANLVTGHAALGGTHGRGIHMGIFGSHALHSYPTSLEEVVPAFTDCTRTDTNYVANDANQSGSSWEAANIGIGAHLHETGHLFGCPHQENGIMLRDYVTFNRTFTSREPFSVRTNEKGGLVLPKDECGWHRLDCLRFRNHPCFRIVSDPKMCADRSIHAWPVDSGNVLVTANSGVAYIEIFTEGDDLCHQWIEYGDGNGRGPIQRQVVLTELDLRGRLPDDRRSRKIKLAVKSIGGESTEIEDFGLLASKASMLKLKNGQVAFRGAKLGRSQTQGSESQEIIFDSVLKQTKLLTQIKFYHGFALDGIEFIYEDTSTQLIGKRGGKEGGSDFYLDTRRGECILGFYVRSGFWIDGIQLLTSAGRKSEIYGNAHGGSGHTLIPPRGYSVAGISGSCGQWMDGLSLIITR
;
A
#
# COMPACT_ATOMS: atom_id res chain seq x y z
N MET A 1 -13.98 -29.56 -42.35
CA MET A 1 -14.77 -28.82 -43.37
C MET A 1 -16.08 -28.38 -42.73
N ALA A 2 -16.57 -27.19 -43.07
CA ALA A 2 -17.94 -26.72 -42.81
C ALA A 2 -18.78 -26.88 -44.11
N PRO A 3 -20.10 -26.57 -44.23
CA PRO A 3 -20.80 -25.42 -43.64
C PRO A 3 -22.22 -25.71 -43.06
N SER A 4 -22.94 -24.63 -42.74
CA SER A 4 -24.26 -24.58 -42.07
C SER A 4 -25.38 -24.01 -42.95
N PHE A 5 -26.63 -24.44 -42.73
CA PHE A 5 -27.89 -23.73 -43.08
C PHE A 5 -28.88 -23.96 -41.90
N LEU A 6 -29.39 -22.95 -41.18
CA LEU A 6 -30.32 -21.84 -41.49
C LEU A 6 -31.82 -22.19 -41.31
N LYS A 7 -32.51 -21.33 -40.52
CA LYS A 7 -33.93 -20.89 -40.65
C LYS A 7 -35.08 -21.83 -40.16
N ASP A 8 -36.24 -21.35 -39.67
CA ASP A 8 -36.71 -19.99 -39.25
C ASP A 8 -37.99 -20.06 -38.35
N LEU A 9 -38.59 -18.91 -38.00
CA LEU A 9 -40.03 -18.65 -37.73
C LEU A 9 -40.74 -19.06 -36.39
N ARG A 10 -40.86 -18.04 -35.51
CA ARG A 10 -42.10 -17.49 -34.88
C ARG A 10 -43.31 -18.41 -34.54
N ARG A 11 -43.79 -18.29 -33.28
CA ARG A 11 -45.18 -17.82 -33.00
C ARG A 11 -45.29 -17.07 -31.65
N ARG A 12 -46.32 -16.21 -31.51
CA ARG A 12 -46.68 -15.45 -30.29
C ARG A 12 -47.93 -16.04 -29.61
N SER A 13 -48.04 -15.87 -28.30
CA SER A 13 -49.31 -15.73 -27.55
C SER A 13 -49.13 -14.73 -26.39
N LYS A 14 -50.22 -14.22 -25.81
CA LYS A 14 -50.25 -13.21 -24.73
C LYS A 14 -51.27 -13.62 -23.65
N ALA A 15 -50.92 -13.39 -22.38
CA ALA A 15 -51.83 -13.15 -21.23
C ALA A 15 -52.86 -14.27 -20.89
N SER A 16 -53.50 -14.34 -19.71
CA SER A 16 -53.57 -13.44 -18.54
C SER A 16 -53.99 -14.24 -17.28
N PHE A 17 -53.70 -13.71 -16.08
CA PHE A 17 -54.42 -13.78 -14.77
C PHE A 17 -55.35 -15.00 -14.43
N ARG A 18 -55.45 -15.51 -13.19
CA ARG A 18 -55.38 -14.85 -11.86
C ARG A 18 -55.40 -15.88 -10.70
N THR A 19 -54.69 -15.62 -9.58
CA THR A 19 -54.97 -16.10 -8.18
C THR A 19 -55.00 -17.63 -7.89
N GLU A 20 -54.76 -18.17 -6.68
CA GLU A 20 -54.69 -17.65 -5.29
C GLU A 20 -53.45 -18.14 -4.47
N LYS A 21 -53.24 -17.51 -3.28
CA LYS A 21 -52.75 -17.99 -1.95
C LYS A 21 -51.90 -19.29 -1.86
N SER A 22 -50.92 -19.42 -0.95
CA SER A 22 -50.74 -18.78 0.36
C SER A 22 -49.26 -18.74 0.82
N THR A 23 -48.96 -17.86 1.80
CA THR A 23 -47.88 -17.96 2.82
C THR A 23 -46.53 -18.58 2.44
N ASP A 24 -45.48 -17.75 2.44
CA ASP A 24 -44.22 -18.14 3.11
C ASP A 24 -43.42 -16.91 3.61
N SER A 25 -42.26 -17.18 4.20
CA SER A 25 -41.59 -16.40 5.23
C SER A 25 -40.47 -15.51 4.70
N SER A 26 -40.26 -14.37 5.32
CA SER A 26 -39.26 -13.38 4.90
C SER A 26 -37.81 -13.83 5.18
N ASN A 27 -37.00 -13.94 4.13
CA ASN A 27 -35.54 -13.86 4.23
C ASN A 27 -35.02 -12.78 3.27
N LEU A 28 -34.20 -11.86 3.79
CA LEU A 28 -33.68 -10.71 3.04
C LEU A 28 -32.47 -11.12 2.18
N SER A 29 -32.61 -11.06 0.86
CA SER A 29 -31.52 -11.25 -0.09
C SER A 29 -30.88 -9.92 -0.48
N ASN A 30 -29.63 -9.69 -0.07
CA ASN A 30 -28.83 -8.58 -0.59
C ASN A 30 -28.48 -8.83 -2.07
N GLY A 31 -29.00 -7.97 -2.96
CA GLY A 31 -28.75 -8.08 -4.40
C GLY A 31 -27.36 -7.57 -4.78
N THR A 32 -26.48 -8.47 -5.22
CA THR A 32 -25.12 -8.14 -5.67
C THR A 32 -25.15 -7.45 -7.04
N VAL A 33 -24.62 -6.22 -7.13
CA VAL A 33 -24.34 -5.52 -8.39
C VAL A 33 -22.95 -5.94 -8.88
N PRO A 34 -22.74 -6.26 -10.17
CA PRO A 34 -21.53 -6.93 -10.63
C PRO A 34 -20.29 -6.03 -10.61
N THR A 35 -19.20 -6.55 -10.06
CA THR A 35 -17.87 -5.93 -10.04
C THR A 35 -17.15 -6.13 -11.38
N SER A 36 -16.73 -5.04 -12.02
CA SER A 36 -15.86 -5.08 -13.21
C SER A 36 -14.42 -5.46 -12.82
N LYS A 37 -13.90 -6.53 -13.42
CA LYS A 37 -12.52 -7.00 -13.16
C LYS A 37 -11.52 -6.23 -14.02
N SER A 38 -10.73 -5.35 -13.41
CA SER A 38 -9.58 -4.71 -14.06
C SER A 38 -8.46 -5.73 -14.31
N SER A 39 -7.94 -5.77 -15.55
CA SER A 39 -6.82 -6.63 -15.93
C SER A 39 -5.80 -5.82 -16.72
N SER A 40 -4.54 -5.85 -16.29
CA SER A 40 -3.42 -5.19 -16.97
C SER A 40 -2.13 -5.99 -16.83
N THR A 41 -1.55 -6.39 -17.96
CA THR A 41 -0.18 -6.92 -18.08
C THR A 41 0.40 -6.48 -19.42
N LEU A 42 1.74 -6.50 -19.55
CA LEU A 42 2.54 -6.01 -20.70
C LEU A 42 2.63 -4.46 -20.79
N GLY A 43 3.74 -3.82 -21.19
CA GLY A 43 5.12 -4.30 -21.41
C GLY A 43 5.71 -3.90 -22.77
N SER A 44 6.78 -3.07 -22.81
CA SER A 44 7.65 -2.83 -24.00
C SER A 44 8.92 -2.01 -23.69
N ALA A 45 9.96 -2.11 -24.55
CA ALA A 45 11.18 -1.24 -24.61
C ALA A 45 10.90 0.04 -25.44
N VAL A 46 11.78 1.04 -25.70
CA VAL A 46 13.25 1.27 -25.75
C VAL A 46 13.48 2.76 -25.33
N GLY A 47 14.61 3.35 -24.92
CA GLY A 47 16.02 2.93 -24.69
C GLY A 47 17.00 4.00 -25.25
N SER A 48 18.10 4.33 -24.53
CA SER A 48 19.10 5.36 -24.93
C SER A 48 20.48 5.13 -24.24
N GLN A 49 21.49 5.96 -24.51
CA GLN A 49 22.93 5.70 -24.22
C GLN A 49 23.58 6.67 -23.18
N THR A 50 24.80 6.29 -22.75
CA THR A 50 25.86 7.03 -22.01
C THR A 50 25.56 7.58 -20.59
N PRO A 51 26.58 7.93 -19.78
CA PRO A 51 27.90 7.29 -19.52
C PRO A 51 28.09 6.91 -18.01
N PRO A 52 29.19 6.28 -17.57
CA PRO A 52 29.33 5.74 -16.20
C PRO A 52 30.03 6.69 -15.19
N ASP A 53 29.74 6.49 -13.90
CA ASP A 53 30.49 7.00 -12.74
C ASP A 53 30.37 5.99 -11.56
N PRO A 54 31.20 6.01 -10.49
CA PRO A 54 31.87 4.77 -10.05
C PRO A 54 31.74 4.43 -8.54
N MET A 55 32.46 3.38 -8.13
CA MET A 55 32.81 3.02 -6.74
C MET A 55 31.68 2.52 -5.81
N LEU A 56 31.39 1.21 -5.91
CA LEU A 56 31.12 0.40 -4.71
C LEU A 56 32.42 -0.26 -4.26
N ALA A 57 32.79 -0.16 -2.98
CA ALA A 57 34.00 -0.76 -2.43
C ALA A 57 33.77 -1.37 -1.03
N SER A 58 34.57 -2.39 -0.69
CA SER A 58 34.62 -3.15 0.58
C SER A 58 33.39 -3.98 0.98
N TYR A 59 33.58 -5.31 1.01
CA TYR A 59 32.72 -6.28 1.72
C TYR A 59 33.59 -7.47 2.21
N SER A 60 34.52 -7.16 3.09
CA SER A 60 35.38 -8.07 3.87
C SER A 60 36.11 -7.21 4.92
N ASP A 61 36.44 -7.66 6.14
CA ASP A 61 36.16 -8.94 6.81
C ASP A 61 36.12 -8.73 8.34
N PHE A 62 35.76 -9.78 9.08
CA PHE A 62 36.55 -10.35 10.20
C PHE A 62 35.77 -10.91 11.40
N GLN A 63 36.33 -12.02 11.91
CA GLN A 63 35.93 -12.66 13.17
C GLN A 63 36.71 -12.12 14.37
N SER A 64 36.13 -12.37 15.54
CA SER A 64 36.66 -12.21 16.90
C SER A 64 38.18 -12.21 17.13
N GLN A 65 38.65 -11.26 17.95
CA GLN A 65 39.65 -11.50 19.01
C GLN A 65 39.22 -10.85 20.34
N LYS A 66 39.81 -11.27 21.46
CA LYS A 66 39.58 -10.76 22.82
C LYS A 66 40.89 -10.24 23.43
N SER A 67 40.85 -9.11 24.14
CA SER A 67 41.74 -8.68 25.25
C SER A 67 41.37 -7.22 25.63
N PRO A 68 41.77 -6.66 26.81
CA PRO A 68 40.79 -5.94 27.64
C PRO A 68 41.17 -4.49 28.03
N LEU A 69 40.34 -3.92 28.93
CA LEU A 69 40.45 -2.64 29.67
C LEU A 69 39.88 -1.39 28.98
N PRO A 70 39.48 -0.34 29.72
CA PRO A 70 39.09 -0.28 31.15
C PRO A 70 37.61 0.14 31.35
N SER A 71 37.06 -0.10 32.55
CA SER A 71 35.66 0.21 32.88
C SER A 71 35.49 1.52 33.66
N ILE A 72 34.84 2.53 33.06
CA ILE A 72 34.15 3.60 33.80
C ILE A 72 32.80 3.87 33.13
N ARG A 73 31.71 3.64 33.87
CA ARG A 73 30.35 4.09 33.52
C ARG A 73 29.59 4.32 34.84
N PRO A 74 29.02 5.51 35.10
CA PRO A 74 28.32 5.77 36.36
C PRO A 74 27.12 4.85 36.53
N GLN A 75 26.96 4.26 37.72
CA GLN A 75 25.75 3.56 38.10
C GLN A 75 24.65 4.58 38.44
N ALA A 76 23.63 4.68 37.58
CA ALA A 76 22.35 5.26 38.00
C ALA A 76 21.65 4.22 38.88
N SER A 77 21.61 4.46 40.20
CA SER A 77 20.96 3.57 41.17
C SER A 77 19.46 3.48 40.91
N ALA A 78 18.92 2.26 40.83
CA ALA A 78 17.48 2.05 40.71
C ALA A 78 16.76 2.40 42.01
N SER A 79 16.11 3.56 42.05
CA SER A 79 15.11 3.91 43.07
C SER A 79 13.77 3.22 42.72
N PRO A 80 13.05 2.63 43.68
CA PRO A 80 11.83 1.88 43.41
C PRO A 80 10.68 2.78 42.94
N SER A 81 10.05 2.39 41.84
CA SER A 81 8.87 3.07 41.27
C SER A 81 7.69 3.03 42.25
N PRO A 82 7.09 4.17 42.64
CA PRO A 82 5.80 4.17 43.31
C PRO A 82 4.71 3.72 42.34
N ASN A 83 3.88 2.75 42.74
CA ASN A 83 2.72 2.35 41.95
C ASN A 83 1.80 3.57 41.69
N PRO A 84 1.26 3.76 40.46
CA PRO A 84 0.23 4.76 40.17
C PRO A 84 -1.15 4.33 40.71
N GLY A 85 -1.21 3.92 41.99
CA GLY A 85 -2.42 3.51 42.67
C GLY A 85 -3.16 4.70 43.28
N ARG A 86 -4.34 5.01 42.73
CA ARG A 86 -5.43 5.80 43.34
C ARG A 86 -5.02 6.99 44.23
N ARG A 87 -4.80 8.16 43.62
CA ARG A 87 -4.92 9.45 44.33
C ARG A 87 -6.26 10.11 43.99
N ASN A 88 -7.34 9.61 44.59
CA ASN A 88 -8.64 10.29 44.53
C ASN A 88 -8.62 11.50 45.45
N GLY A 89 -8.34 12.68 44.89
CA GLY A 89 -8.49 13.97 45.55
C GLY A 89 -9.09 14.96 44.57
N SER A 90 -10.42 15.00 44.46
CA SER A 90 -11.13 15.91 43.55
C SER A 90 -11.25 17.31 44.15
N VAL A 91 -11.14 18.34 43.30
CA VAL A 91 -11.48 19.72 43.67
C VAL A 91 -12.75 20.11 42.95
N SER A 92 -13.85 20.17 43.69
CA SER A 92 -15.10 20.79 43.23
C SER A 92 -15.12 22.25 43.63
N GLY A 93 -15.11 23.17 42.65
CA GLY A 93 -15.60 24.54 42.86
C GLY A 93 -14.63 25.59 43.44
N MET A 94 -13.31 25.40 43.44
CA MET A 94 -12.39 26.52 43.74
C MET A 94 -12.28 27.48 42.54
N ALA A 95 -13.11 28.51 42.50
CA ALA A 95 -12.95 29.63 41.58
C ALA A 95 -11.66 30.41 41.89
N GLY A 96 -10.93 30.82 40.84
CA GLY A 96 -9.70 31.61 40.94
C GLY A 96 -8.39 30.82 40.81
N LEU A 97 -8.40 29.49 40.95
CA LEU A 97 -7.25 28.63 40.64
C LEU A 97 -7.42 28.06 39.22
N GLY A 98 -6.52 28.44 38.30
CA GLY A 98 -6.44 27.84 36.96
C GLY A 98 -5.83 26.45 36.97
N SER A 99 -5.83 25.77 35.81
CA SER A 99 -5.26 24.43 35.67
C SER A 99 -3.83 24.31 36.23
N PRO A 100 -3.51 23.24 37.00
CA PRO A 100 -2.18 23.01 37.54
C PRO A 100 -1.09 22.93 36.46
N ASN A 101 0.07 23.56 36.71
CA ASN A 101 1.25 23.39 35.85
C ASN A 101 1.80 21.96 35.99
N VAL A 102 2.48 21.45 34.95
CA VAL A 102 2.99 20.07 34.81
C VAL A 102 3.91 19.64 35.96
N HIS A 103 4.55 20.58 36.66
CA HIS A 103 5.41 20.33 37.82
C HIS A 103 4.77 20.63 39.19
N SER A 104 3.47 20.90 39.25
CA SER A 104 2.78 21.27 40.50
C SER A 104 2.15 20.07 41.22
N ALA A 105 2.02 20.16 42.54
CA ALA A 105 1.49 19.09 43.39
C ALA A 105 -0.04 19.12 43.56
N LEU A 106 -0.75 19.99 42.82
CA LEU A 106 -2.20 20.10 42.87
C LEU A 106 -2.87 18.97 42.07
N PRO A 107 -4.02 18.44 42.51
CA PRO A 107 -4.76 17.45 41.75
C PRO A 107 -5.30 18.01 40.44
N VAL A 108 -5.18 17.23 39.36
CA VAL A 108 -5.78 17.53 38.05
C VAL A 108 -7.29 17.37 38.13
N SER A 109 -8.03 18.24 37.43
CA SER A 109 -9.50 18.17 37.41
C SER A 109 -10.01 16.87 36.76
N PRO A 110 -11.06 16.22 37.28
CA PRO A 110 -11.60 14.98 36.71
C PRO A 110 -12.12 15.15 35.27
N TYR A 111 -12.43 16.37 34.87
CA TYR A 111 -12.88 16.72 33.52
C TYR A 111 -11.74 17.14 32.56
N ALA A 112 -10.48 17.11 32.99
CA ALA A 112 -9.35 17.37 32.10
C ALA A 112 -9.25 16.28 31.00
N PRO A 113 -8.96 16.65 29.73
CA PRO A 113 -8.89 15.71 28.61
C PRO A 113 -7.85 14.60 28.80
N ARG A 114 -8.28 13.33 28.83
CA ARG A 114 -7.40 12.17 28.80
C ARG A 114 -7.23 11.71 27.36
N ILE A 115 -6.00 11.80 26.86
CA ILE A 115 -5.65 11.46 25.48
C ILE A 115 -5.19 10.00 25.43
N HIS A 116 -5.80 9.20 24.55
CA HIS A 116 -5.58 7.74 24.47
C HIS A 116 -4.72 7.31 23.27
N SER A 117 -4.56 8.20 22.29
CA SER A 117 -4.00 7.93 20.96
C SER A 117 -2.50 8.25 20.83
N ILE A 118 -1.98 9.11 21.70
CA ILE A 118 -0.59 9.56 21.69
C ILE A 118 -0.13 9.89 23.12
N SER A 119 1.14 9.63 23.40
CA SER A 119 1.79 9.95 24.69
C SER A 119 2.54 11.29 24.61
N ASP A 120 2.77 11.92 25.76
CA ASP A 120 3.71 13.05 25.85
C ASP A 120 5.12 12.64 25.41
N GLY A 121 5.84 13.56 24.74
CA GLY A 121 7.16 13.33 24.16
C GLY A 121 7.19 12.41 22.93
N ALA A 122 6.05 11.99 22.38
CA ALA A 122 5.99 11.08 21.24
C ALA A 122 6.48 11.71 19.93
N TRP A 123 7.12 10.89 19.10
CA TRP A 123 7.57 11.26 17.75
C TRP A 123 6.59 10.78 16.67
N VAL A 124 6.29 11.66 15.72
CA VAL A 124 5.37 11.42 14.60
C VAL A 124 5.96 11.92 13.28
N ASN A 125 5.43 11.43 12.16
CA ASN A 125 6.04 11.60 10.83
C ASN A 125 5.15 12.38 9.84
N GLN A 126 3.89 12.64 10.23
CA GLN A 126 2.84 13.28 9.45
C GLN A 126 2.54 14.70 9.94
N LYS A 127 2.01 15.57 9.07
CA LYS A 127 1.68 16.97 9.38
C LYS A 127 0.39 17.12 10.17
N VAL A 128 -0.64 16.35 9.81
CA VAL A 128 -1.91 16.34 10.54
C VAL A 128 -2.02 15.06 11.36
N LEU A 129 -2.11 15.22 12.67
CA LEU A 129 -2.25 14.12 13.64
C LEU A 129 -3.70 14.05 14.12
N LEU A 130 -4.32 12.87 13.96
CA LEU A 130 -5.57 12.55 14.64
C LEU A 130 -5.31 12.19 16.11
N VAL A 131 -6.06 12.84 17.00
CA VAL A 131 -6.07 12.60 18.45
C VAL A 131 -7.50 12.28 18.88
N HIS A 132 -7.69 11.18 19.61
CA HIS A 132 -8.93 10.85 20.32
C HIS A 132 -8.68 10.68 21.83
N GLY A 133 -9.71 10.97 22.63
CA GLY A 133 -9.64 10.96 24.09
C GLY A 133 -11.02 10.98 24.78
N THR A 134 -11.02 11.02 26.11
CA THR A 134 -12.24 11.21 26.94
C THR A 134 -12.07 12.26 28.03
N VAL A 135 -13.18 12.83 28.48
CA VAL A 135 -13.28 13.79 29.62
C VAL A 135 -14.21 13.23 30.69
N GLY A 136 -14.07 13.68 31.94
CA GLY A 136 -14.97 13.29 33.03
C GLY A 136 -14.92 11.78 33.30
N ASP A 137 -16.04 11.20 33.74
CA ASP A 137 -16.25 9.76 33.79
C ASP A 137 -17.48 9.43 32.93
N ALA A 138 -17.28 8.69 31.83
CA ALA A 138 -18.35 8.40 30.87
C ALA A 138 -19.37 7.38 31.40
N GLU A 139 -18.96 6.49 32.32
CA GLU A 139 -19.84 5.47 32.91
C GLU A 139 -20.67 6.07 34.06
N ALA A 140 -20.08 6.99 34.82
CA ALA A 140 -20.79 7.70 35.89
C ALA A 140 -21.67 8.87 35.38
N GLN A 141 -21.16 9.70 34.47
CA GLN A 141 -21.90 10.84 33.92
C GLN A 141 -21.34 11.31 32.56
N ALA A 142 -21.98 10.87 31.47
CA ALA A 142 -21.70 11.36 30.12
C ALA A 142 -21.94 12.89 30.00
N VAL A 143 -20.96 13.63 29.47
CA VAL A 143 -21.04 15.08 29.25
C VAL A 143 -20.83 15.48 27.78
N GLU A 144 -21.61 16.47 27.32
CA GLU A 144 -21.40 17.16 26.04
C GLU A 144 -20.59 18.45 26.28
N GLY A 145 -19.84 18.92 25.29
CA GLY A 145 -19.06 20.16 25.39
C GLY A 145 -18.12 20.35 24.20
N ASN A 146 -17.03 21.09 24.39
CA ASN A 146 -15.98 21.28 23.38
C ASN A 146 -14.58 21.18 23.99
N ILE A 147 -13.63 20.66 23.20
CA ILE A 147 -12.19 20.81 23.42
C ILE A 147 -11.72 22.01 22.60
N SER A 148 -11.14 23.02 23.24
CA SER A 148 -10.31 24.00 22.54
C SER A 148 -8.88 23.48 22.48
N LEU A 149 -8.37 23.29 21.27
CA LEU A 149 -7.00 22.87 20.98
C LEU A 149 -6.18 24.10 20.59
N SER A 150 -5.11 24.39 21.32
CA SER A 150 -4.17 25.48 21.06
C SER A 150 -2.71 25.01 21.14
N ARG A 151 -1.79 25.82 20.61
CA ARG A 151 -0.35 25.66 20.84
C ARG A 151 0.12 26.68 21.87
N LEU A 152 1.12 26.34 22.68
CA LEU A 152 1.69 27.24 23.70
C LEU A 152 2.62 28.34 23.15
N ASP A 153 2.81 28.39 21.84
CA ASP A 153 3.57 29.42 21.12
C ASP A 153 2.65 30.26 20.20
N ASP A 154 1.34 30.01 20.20
CA ASP A 154 0.32 30.62 19.33
C ASP A 154 0.61 30.59 17.82
N ASP A 155 1.60 29.79 17.37
CA ASP A 155 2.06 29.67 15.98
C ASP A 155 1.00 29.10 15.03
N PHE A 156 -0.02 28.42 15.56
CA PHE A 156 -1.19 27.94 14.81
C PHE A 156 -2.48 28.30 15.56
N PRO A 157 -3.49 28.91 14.90
CA PRO A 157 -4.72 29.35 15.55
C PRO A 157 -5.48 28.21 16.24
N ALA A 158 -6.14 28.52 17.36
CA ALA A 158 -6.87 27.53 18.14
C ALA A 158 -8.13 27.02 17.42
N ILE A 159 -8.37 25.70 17.48
CA ILE A 159 -9.52 25.03 16.87
C ILE A 159 -10.36 24.33 17.94
N ASN A 160 -11.68 24.45 17.83
CA ASN A 160 -12.63 23.82 18.74
C ASN A 160 -13.18 22.50 18.16
N TRP A 161 -13.21 21.45 18.97
CA TRP A 161 -13.64 20.10 18.59
C TRP A 161 -14.77 19.62 19.52
N PRO A 162 -15.84 19.00 19.01
CA PRO A 162 -16.96 18.59 19.83
C PRO A 162 -16.60 17.45 20.80
N VAL A 163 -17.16 17.53 22.00
CA VAL A 163 -17.22 16.42 22.97
C VAL A 163 -18.63 15.86 22.95
N THR A 164 -18.74 14.57 22.64
CA THR A 164 -20.00 13.82 22.58
C THR A 164 -19.96 12.69 23.60
N GLU A 165 -20.91 12.66 24.52
CA GLU A 165 -21.06 11.59 25.53
C GLU A 165 -19.71 11.26 26.21
N SER A 166 -19.00 12.30 26.66
CA SER A 166 -17.64 12.26 27.26
C SER A 166 -16.48 11.87 26.34
N HIS A 167 -16.69 11.68 25.03
CA HIS A 167 -15.66 11.30 24.04
C HIS A 167 -15.37 12.45 23.06
N PHE A 168 -14.12 12.57 22.59
CA PHE A 168 -13.75 13.56 21.57
C PHE A 168 -12.75 13.02 20.55
N LYS A 169 -12.75 13.66 19.37
CA LYS A 169 -11.75 13.48 18.30
C LYS A 169 -11.34 14.85 17.80
N ALA A 170 -10.05 15.03 17.54
CA ALA A 170 -9.45 16.31 17.16
C ALA A 170 -8.31 16.09 16.15
N LEU A 171 -8.19 16.99 15.17
CA LEU A 171 -7.04 17.04 14.27
C LEU A 171 -6.08 18.13 14.74
N VAL A 172 -4.80 17.77 14.85
CA VAL A 172 -3.71 18.68 15.23
C VAL A 172 -2.86 18.99 14.02
N TYR A 173 -2.72 20.27 13.66
CA TYR A 173 -1.70 20.72 12.70
C TYR A 173 -0.34 20.80 13.40
N LEU A 174 0.67 20.14 12.84
CA LEU A 174 2.02 20.06 13.41
C LEU A 174 3.06 20.69 12.48
N THR A 175 3.90 21.55 13.05
CA THR A 175 5.13 22.03 12.40
C THR A 175 6.29 21.07 12.69
N PRO A 176 7.30 20.96 11.80
CA PRO A 176 8.53 20.22 12.10
C PRO A 176 9.18 20.67 13.41
N GLY A 177 9.70 19.72 14.19
CA GLY A 177 10.26 19.99 15.52
C GLY A 177 9.25 19.76 16.65
N MET A 178 9.32 20.59 17.70
CA MET A 178 8.57 20.42 18.95
C MET A 178 7.25 21.22 18.91
N ASN A 179 6.12 20.53 19.07
CA ASN A 179 4.78 21.12 19.14
C ASN A 179 4.28 20.98 20.59
N LYS A 180 4.13 22.09 21.32
CA LYS A 180 3.58 22.09 22.68
C LYS A 180 2.08 22.39 22.62
N LEU A 181 1.26 21.37 22.87
CA LEU A 181 -0.18 21.39 22.68
C LEU A 181 -0.91 21.54 24.01
N ARG A 182 -2.03 22.26 23.96
CA ARG A 182 -2.94 22.49 25.08
C ARG A 182 -4.37 22.14 24.66
N PHE A 183 -5.03 21.34 25.49
CA PHE A 183 -6.40 20.86 25.29
C PHE A 183 -7.24 21.34 26.48
N ASP A 184 -8.07 22.36 26.28
CA ASP A 184 -8.99 22.89 27.32
C ASP A 184 -10.41 22.37 27.07
N PHE A 185 -11.01 21.68 28.04
CA PHE A 185 -12.41 21.28 27.96
C PHE A 185 -13.36 22.34 28.55
N SER A 186 -14.44 22.64 27.83
CA SER A 186 -15.54 23.48 28.30
C SER A 186 -16.88 22.78 28.08
N SER A 187 -17.83 22.96 29.02
CA SER A 187 -19.20 22.44 28.89
C SER A 187 -20.21 23.42 29.48
N PRO A 188 -21.34 23.71 28.78
CA PRO A 188 -22.42 24.52 29.35
C PRO A 188 -23.03 23.96 30.65
N LYS A 189 -22.77 22.68 30.97
CA LYS A 189 -23.23 22.01 32.20
C LYS A 189 -22.23 22.08 33.36
N LEU A 190 -21.03 22.64 33.15
CA LEU A 190 -19.97 22.72 34.16
C LEU A 190 -19.63 24.17 34.51
N ALA A 191 -19.38 24.42 35.80
CA ALA A 191 -18.96 25.73 36.30
C ALA A 191 -17.57 26.13 35.77
N ASN A 192 -17.33 27.43 35.65
CA ASN A 192 -16.07 28.04 35.18
C ASN A 192 -15.65 27.72 33.72
N SER A 193 -16.48 27.03 32.93
CA SER A 193 -16.24 26.75 31.49
C SER A 193 -15.99 27.98 30.61
N ASN A 194 -16.45 29.17 31.03
CA ASN A 194 -16.26 30.44 30.32
C ASN A 194 -15.23 31.36 31.01
N SER A 195 -14.41 30.84 31.92
CA SER A 195 -13.40 31.64 32.63
C SER A 195 -12.08 31.75 31.85
N THR A 196 -11.38 32.86 32.01
CA THR A 196 -10.05 33.11 31.39
C THR A 196 -8.93 32.21 31.93
N ASN A 197 -9.19 31.49 33.03
CA ASN A 197 -8.32 30.46 33.59
C ASN A 197 -9.02 29.09 33.53
N PRO A 198 -9.02 28.40 32.37
CA PRO A 198 -9.55 27.04 32.26
C PRO A 198 -9.00 26.11 33.36
N ILE A 199 -9.90 25.31 33.93
CA ILE A 199 -9.63 24.38 35.04
C ILE A 199 -9.54 22.92 34.55
N HIS A 200 -9.96 22.68 33.30
CA HIS A 200 -10.04 21.36 32.67
C HIS A 200 -9.02 21.26 31.52
N SER A 201 -7.75 21.57 31.79
CA SER A 201 -6.69 21.59 30.78
C SER A 201 -5.79 20.34 30.85
N THR A 202 -5.37 19.86 29.69
CA THR A 202 -4.29 18.89 29.53
C THR A 202 -3.23 19.44 28.57
N PHE A 203 -1.96 19.19 28.88
CA PHE A 203 -0.82 19.58 28.06
C PHE A 203 -0.06 18.34 27.59
N ILE A 204 0.35 18.31 26.32
CA ILE A 204 1.28 17.30 25.77
C ILE A 204 2.25 17.94 24.77
N THR A 205 3.45 17.38 24.67
CA THR A 205 4.47 17.74 23.68
C THR A 205 4.54 16.65 22.61
N VAL A 206 4.47 17.03 21.34
CA VAL A 206 4.59 16.11 20.20
C VAL A 206 5.72 16.56 19.29
N HIS A 207 6.62 15.65 18.93
CA HIS A 207 7.73 15.92 18.03
C HIS A 207 7.41 15.43 16.61
N MET A 208 7.40 16.34 15.64
CA MET A 208 7.14 16.01 14.23
C MET A 208 8.46 16.01 13.45
N MET A 209 8.74 14.91 12.74
CA MET A 209 9.92 14.78 11.87
C MET A 209 9.48 14.43 10.43
N PRO A 210 9.64 15.32 9.44
CA PRO A 210 9.31 15.01 8.05
C PRO A 210 10.21 13.92 7.47
N MET A 211 9.63 12.88 6.87
CA MET A 211 10.38 11.81 6.21
C MET A 211 10.88 12.23 4.81
N ALA A 212 11.73 13.26 4.75
CA ALA A 212 12.20 13.87 3.50
C ALA A 212 12.83 12.86 2.51
N ASN A 213 13.56 11.87 3.05
CA ASN A 213 14.21 10.79 2.29
C ASN A 213 13.23 9.74 1.72
N SER A 214 11.96 9.75 2.13
CA SER A 214 10.91 8.94 1.52
C SER A 214 10.33 9.69 0.31
N PRO A 215 10.00 9.00 -0.80
CA PRO A 215 9.31 9.63 -1.92
C PRO A 215 7.93 10.16 -1.50
N PRO A 216 7.49 11.30 -2.02
CA PRO A 216 6.17 11.86 -1.71
C PRO A 216 5.05 11.13 -2.44
N LEU A 217 3.82 11.27 -1.93
CA LEU A 217 2.62 11.29 -2.76
C LEU A 217 2.50 12.70 -3.36
N GLN A 218 2.53 12.80 -4.68
CA GLN A 218 2.21 14.02 -5.40
C GLN A 218 0.69 14.16 -5.53
N LEU A 219 0.20 15.39 -5.46
CA LEU A 219 -1.21 15.73 -5.61
C LEU A 219 -1.38 16.57 -6.87
N VAL A 220 -2.19 16.10 -7.81
CA VAL A 220 -2.43 16.73 -9.11
C VAL A 220 -3.89 17.10 -9.26
N ILE A 221 -4.16 18.31 -9.76
CA ILE A 221 -5.46 18.66 -10.34
C ILE A 221 -5.29 18.67 -11.87
N LEU A 222 -6.01 17.77 -12.54
CA LEU A 222 -6.00 17.65 -14.00
C LEU A 222 -7.17 18.43 -14.61
N LEU A 223 -6.85 19.22 -15.63
CA LEU A 223 -7.75 20.08 -16.40
C LEU A 223 -7.71 19.71 -17.88
N GLY A 224 -8.79 19.94 -18.62
CA GLY A 224 -8.76 20.07 -20.08
C GLY A 224 -8.04 21.36 -20.51
N LYS A 225 -7.48 21.39 -21.73
CA LYS A 225 -6.81 22.60 -22.28
C LYS A 225 -7.70 23.85 -22.29
N ASP A 226 -8.99 23.65 -22.55
CA ASP A 226 -10.07 24.65 -22.60
C ASP A 226 -10.90 24.70 -21.30
N SER A 227 -10.46 24.05 -20.22
CA SER A 227 -11.21 24.02 -18.96
C SER A 227 -11.36 25.40 -18.32
N PRO A 228 -12.58 25.78 -17.87
CA PRO A 228 -12.82 26.97 -17.05
C PRO A 228 -12.28 26.81 -15.61
N ALA A 229 -11.76 25.62 -15.25
CA ALA A 229 -11.24 25.27 -13.94
C ALA A 229 -12.27 25.43 -12.80
N THR A 230 -13.48 24.90 -13.02
CA THR A 230 -14.60 24.87 -12.07
C THR A 230 -15.15 23.46 -11.89
N PHE A 231 -15.65 23.13 -10.70
CA PHE A 231 -16.33 21.85 -10.39
C PHE A 231 -17.84 22.03 -10.13
N ASP A 232 -18.59 20.94 -10.12
CA ASP A 232 -20.04 20.96 -9.88
C ASP A 232 -20.39 21.28 -8.42
N SER A 233 -21.38 22.14 -8.21
CA SER A 233 -21.89 22.52 -6.89
C SER A 233 -23.32 23.07 -7.02
N THR A 234 -24.07 23.14 -5.92
CA THR A 234 -25.42 23.74 -5.93
C THR A 234 -25.32 25.27 -5.95
N PRO A 235 -26.27 26.01 -6.56
CA PRO A 235 -26.18 27.47 -6.71
C PRO A 235 -25.92 28.22 -5.40
N ALA A 236 -26.58 27.82 -4.30
CA ALA A 236 -26.38 28.43 -2.98
C ALA A 236 -24.96 28.23 -2.43
N ARG A 237 -24.29 27.10 -2.73
CA ARG A 237 -22.87 26.90 -2.37
C ARG A 237 -21.91 27.59 -3.33
N ILE A 238 -22.28 27.78 -4.60
CA ILE A 238 -21.49 28.62 -5.52
C ILE A 238 -21.47 30.07 -5.02
N GLU A 239 -22.58 30.57 -4.48
CA GLU A 239 -22.69 31.90 -3.86
C GLU A 239 -21.91 32.02 -2.54
N GLN A 240 -21.92 30.98 -1.69
CA GLN A 240 -21.31 31.01 -0.35
C GLN A 240 -19.83 30.61 -0.30
N GLU A 241 -19.42 29.59 -1.08
CA GLU A 241 -18.09 28.98 -1.04
C GLU A 241 -17.29 29.20 -2.34
N GLY A 242 -17.98 29.40 -3.46
CA GLY A 242 -17.42 29.34 -4.81
C GLY A 242 -17.15 27.90 -5.29
N ASN A 243 -16.93 27.73 -6.59
CA ASN A 243 -16.61 26.44 -7.21
C ASN A 243 -15.39 26.48 -8.16
N GLY A 244 -14.54 27.50 -8.04
CA GLY A 244 -13.33 27.68 -8.84
C GLY A 244 -12.10 26.92 -8.32
N LEU A 245 -11.02 26.97 -9.11
CA LEU A 245 -9.75 26.28 -8.86
C LEU A 245 -9.18 26.50 -7.45
N ASP A 246 -9.19 27.71 -6.92
CA ASP A 246 -8.63 28.01 -5.59
C ASP A 246 -9.39 27.31 -4.46
N VAL A 247 -10.70 27.09 -4.64
CA VAL A 247 -11.54 26.32 -3.72
C VAL A 247 -11.22 24.83 -3.87
N ALA A 248 -11.07 24.35 -5.11
CA ALA A 248 -10.70 22.97 -5.40
C ALA A 248 -9.33 22.58 -4.81
N ILE A 249 -8.33 23.46 -4.92
CA ILE A 249 -6.99 23.31 -4.32
C ILE A 249 -7.11 23.12 -2.80
N LYS A 250 -7.85 24.00 -2.11
CA LYS A 250 -8.06 23.93 -0.65
C LYS A 250 -8.76 22.63 -0.24
N LYS A 251 -9.88 22.30 -0.91
CA LYS A 251 -10.68 21.09 -0.64
C LYS A 251 -9.89 19.80 -0.88
N PHE A 252 -9.12 19.72 -1.97
CA PHE A 252 -8.30 18.56 -2.28
C PHE A 252 -7.11 18.39 -1.33
N ARG A 253 -6.43 19.50 -0.96
CA ARG A 253 -5.38 19.51 0.05
C ARG A 253 -5.89 19.02 1.41
N MET A 254 -7.08 19.48 1.83
CA MET A 254 -7.67 19.04 3.10
C MET A 254 -8.05 17.55 3.06
N ALA A 255 -8.62 17.06 1.96
CA ALA A 255 -8.84 15.62 1.77
C ALA A 255 -7.53 14.81 1.92
N ALA A 256 -6.44 15.27 1.32
CA ALA A 256 -5.12 14.63 1.46
C ALA A 256 -4.59 14.65 2.91
N TYR A 257 -4.81 15.73 3.67
CA TYR A 257 -4.48 15.78 5.10
C TYR A 257 -5.33 14.82 5.95
N LEU A 258 -6.62 14.66 5.62
CA LEU A 258 -7.48 13.65 6.26
C LEU A 258 -6.98 12.22 5.96
N TRP A 259 -6.57 11.93 4.73
CA TRP A 259 -5.94 10.65 4.37
C TRP A 259 -4.67 10.39 5.19
N GLN A 260 -3.83 11.42 5.38
CA GLN A 260 -2.58 11.31 6.13
C GLN A 260 -2.83 11.01 7.62
N ALA A 261 -3.81 11.70 8.21
CA ALA A 261 -4.21 11.52 9.60
C ALA A 261 -4.85 10.14 9.85
N PHE A 262 -5.80 9.73 9.00
CA PHE A 262 -6.43 8.40 9.02
C PHE A 262 -5.37 7.30 8.90
N THR A 263 -4.52 7.36 7.87
CA THR A 263 -3.57 6.29 7.58
C THR A 263 -2.50 6.16 8.66
N ALA A 264 -1.99 7.28 9.20
CA ALA A 264 -1.04 7.24 10.31
C ALA A 264 -1.64 6.62 11.59
N GLU A 265 -2.91 6.88 11.88
CA GLU A 265 -3.64 6.27 13.01
C GLU A 265 -3.92 4.79 12.77
N GLN A 266 -4.45 4.41 11.61
CA GLN A 266 -4.75 3.02 11.27
C GLN A 266 -3.50 2.13 11.30
N MET A 267 -2.35 2.64 10.81
CA MET A 267 -1.06 1.96 10.90
C MET A 267 -0.54 1.84 12.34
N PHE A 268 -0.79 2.84 13.19
CA PHE A 268 -0.44 2.78 14.60
C PHE A 268 -1.29 1.76 15.37
N ARG A 269 -2.62 1.74 15.16
CA ARG A 269 -3.54 0.74 15.73
C ARG A 269 -3.23 -0.67 15.25
N ASN A 270 -2.83 -0.83 13.98
CA ASN A 270 -2.28 -2.08 13.42
C ASN A 270 -0.85 -2.41 13.91
N LYS A 271 -0.31 -1.68 14.89
CA LYS A 271 1.02 -1.91 15.51
C LYS A 271 2.22 -1.78 14.56
N MET A 272 2.02 -1.30 13.32
CA MET A 272 3.08 -1.08 12.32
C MET A 272 3.98 0.15 12.62
N GLY A 273 3.68 0.87 13.71
CA GLY A 273 4.19 2.20 14.01
C GLY A 273 3.39 3.28 13.28
N ARG A 274 3.44 4.52 13.81
CA ARG A 274 2.70 5.68 13.27
C ARG A 274 3.40 6.19 12.01
N ARG A 275 3.07 5.59 10.87
CA ARG A 275 3.68 5.82 9.55
C ARG A 275 2.63 6.17 8.49
N CYS A 276 3.00 7.02 7.55
CA CYS A 276 2.20 7.40 6.38
C CYS A 276 3.14 7.95 5.29
N PHE A 277 2.64 8.10 4.07
CA PHE A 277 3.28 8.91 3.04
C PHE A 277 3.38 10.39 3.47
N ARG A 278 4.43 11.07 2.98
CA ARG A 278 4.51 12.55 2.96
C ARG A 278 3.99 13.10 1.64
N PHE A 279 3.85 14.43 1.56
CA PHE A 279 3.62 15.14 0.31
C PHE A 279 4.91 15.83 -0.18
N GLU A 280 4.90 16.36 -1.41
CA GLU A 280 5.72 17.54 -1.73
C GLU A 280 5.08 18.76 -1.06
N GLU A 281 5.90 19.65 -0.52
CA GLU A 281 5.43 20.82 0.23
C GLU A 281 6.08 22.08 -0.33
N GLU A 282 5.34 23.18 -0.30
CA GLU A 282 5.78 24.49 -0.78
C GLU A 282 5.32 25.60 0.18
N TRP A 283 6.11 26.68 0.24
CA TRP A 283 5.83 27.83 1.09
C TRP A 283 4.81 28.76 0.43
N GLN A 284 3.58 28.75 0.93
CA GLN A 284 2.43 29.51 0.40
C GLN A 284 1.56 30.05 1.55
N THR A 285 0.55 30.85 1.25
CA THR A 285 -0.44 31.26 2.26
C THR A 285 -1.12 30.02 2.86
N GLY A 286 -1.17 29.95 4.19
CA GLY A 286 -1.76 28.82 4.91
C GLY A 286 -3.23 28.63 4.52
N THR A 287 -3.63 27.38 4.35
CA THR A 287 -4.98 27.00 3.93
C THR A 287 -5.67 26.05 4.89
N ALA A 288 -4.92 25.40 5.76
CA ALA A 288 -5.44 24.51 6.80
C ALA A 288 -6.31 25.20 7.88
N ASN A 289 -6.35 26.54 7.91
CA ASN A 289 -7.11 27.36 8.87
C ASN A 289 -7.82 28.54 8.17
N TYR A 290 -8.92 29.08 8.72
CA TYR A 290 -9.54 30.31 8.19
C TYR A 290 -8.64 31.53 8.37
N ARG A 291 -8.05 31.72 9.56
CA ARG A 291 -7.31 32.94 9.91
C ARG A 291 -6.03 33.10 9.11
N ASP A 292 -5.33 32.00 8.84
CA ASP A 292 -4.14 32.03 7.98
C ASP A 292 -4.45 32.58 6.56
N ARG A 293 -5.67 32.34 6.07
CA ARG A 293 -6.15 32.82 4.76
C ARG A 293 -6.56 34.29 4.80
N GLU A 294 -7.07 34.77 5.93
CA GLU A 294 -7.49 36.16 6.14
C GLU A 294 -6.30 37.09 6.44
N GLU A 295 -5.35 36.64 7.26
CA GLU A 295 -4.15 37.40 7.66
C GLU A 295 -2.99 37.26 6.66
N GLY A 296 -3.08 36.32 5.71
CA GLY A 296 -2.02 36.04 4.72
C GLY A 296 -0.85 35.22 5.28
N THR A 297 -0.98 34.65 6.48
CA THR A 297 0.05 33.90 7.19
C THR A 297 0.61 32.75 6.34
N MET A 298 1.90 32.82 6.04
CA MET A 298 2.57 31.85 5.18
C MET A 298 2.94 30.57 5.95
N ARG A 299 2.74 29.40 5.33
CA ARG A 299 3.10 28.08 5.86
C ARG A 299 3.68 27.18 4.77
N ASN A 300 4.37 26.12 5.18
CA ASN A 300 4.65 25.00 4.28
C ASN A 300 3.36 24.19 4.16
N GLU A 301 2.73 24.18 2.98
CA GLU A 301 1.49 23.42 2.73
C GLU A 301 1.74 22.35 1.65
N ALA A 302 0.90 21.32 1.61
CA ALA A 302 1.03 20.26 0.60
C ALA A 302 0.72 20.81 -0.79
N LYS A 303 1.67 20.62 -1.71
CA LYS A 303 1.63 21.19 -3.05
C LYS A 303 0.56 20.53 -3.91
N ILE A 304 -0.18 21.35 -4.65
CA ILE A 304 -1.17 20.88 -5.62
C ILE A 304 -0.71 21.28 -7.03
N HIS A 305 -0.24 20.31 -7.81
CA HIS A 305 0.22 20.52 -9.18
C HIS A 305 -0.98 20.65 -10.12
N VAL A 306 -1.21 21.84 -10.68
CA VAL A 306 -2.28 22.05 -11.67
C VAL A 306 -1.74 21.76 -13.08
N ILE A 307 -2.30 20.75 -13.75
CA ILE A 307 -1.86 20.27 -15.06
C ILE A 307 -3.00 20.42 -16.07
N ARG A 308 -2.74 21.08 -17.21
CA ARG A 308 -3.66 21.08 -18.36
C ARG A 308 -3.26 19.99 -19.35
N SER A 309 -4.19 19.06 -19.60
CA SER A 309 -4.08 18.00 -20.60
C SER A 309 -4.18 18.56 -22.02
N ASN A 310 -3.61 17.84 -22.99
CA ASN A 310 -3.81 18.10 -24.42
C ASN A 310 -5.24 17.79 -24.92
N ARG A 311 -6.12 17.25 -24.06
CA ARG A 311 -7.54 16.97 -24.35
C ARG A 311 -8.45 18.15 -24.00
N THR A 312 -9.56 18.32 -24.73
CA THR A 312 -10.62 19.26 -24.33
C THR A 312 -11.46 18.71 -23.16
N VAL A 313 -12.19 19.59 -22.49
CA VAL A 313 -13.28 19.23 -21.57
C VAL A 313 -14.29 18.31 -22.27
N ALA A 314 -14.65 18.58 -23.53
CA ALA A 314 -15.57 17.73 -24.29
C ALA A 314 -14.99 16.33 -24.61
N GLU A 315 -13.69 16.23 -24.87
CA GLU A 315 -13.01 14.93 -25.00
C GLU A 315 -13.04 14.17 -23.67
N ILE A 316 -12.76 14.84 -22.54
CA ILE A 316 -12.73 14.25 -21.19
C ILE A 316 -14.14 13.81 -20.73
N ARG A 317 -15.16 14.66 -20.92
CA ARG A 317 -16.56 14.41 -20.55
C ARG A 317 -17.33 13.50 -21.53
N SER A 318 -16.66 12.88 -22.50
CA SER A 318 -17.33 11.96 -23.43
C SER A 318 -18.02 10.81 -22.70
N ILE A 319 -19.31 10.60 -22.99
CA ILE A 319 -20.12 9.51 -22.40
C ILE A 319 -19.58 8.11 -22.74
N ASP A 320 -18.85 7.97 -23.86
CA ASP A 320 -18.15 6.73 -24.23
C ASP A 320 -16.90 6.47 -23.34
N ARG A 321 -16.44 7.46 -22.55
CA ARG A 321 -15.37 7.32 -21.53
C ARG A 321 -15.88 7.19 -20.10
N ALA A 322 -17.13 7.56 -19.81
CA ALA A 322 -17.66 7.57 -18.45
C ALA A 322 -17.69 6.14 -17.87
N GLN A 323 -16.94 5.90 -16.78
CA GLN A 323 -16.78 4.54 -16.22
C GLN A 323 -18.11 3.94 -15.74
N GLN A 324 -19.06 4.79 -15.37
CA GLN A 324 -20.40 4.41 -14.89
C GLN A 324 -21.35 3.97 -16.02
N ASN A 325 -21.01 4.19 -17.29
CA ASN A 325 -21.84 3.83 -18.44
C ASN A 325 -21.60 2.36 -18.87
N PRO A 326 -22.58 1.44 -18.76
CA PRO A 326 -22.41 0.04 -19.16
C PRO A 326 -22.17 -0.18 -20.65
N SER A 327 -22.42 0.84 -21.49
CA SER A 327 -22.21 0.82 -22.94
C SER A 327 -20.95 1.58 -23.39
N ALA A 328 -20.13 2.09 -22.46
CA ALA A 328 -18.93 2.86 -22.78
C ALA A 328 -17.86 2.03 -23.50
N LYS A 329 -17.42 2.52 -24.66
CA LYS A 329 -16.37 1.87 -25.48
C LYS A 329 -14.94 2.22 -25.06
N MET A 330 -14.77 3.23 -24.19
CA MET A 330 -13.49 3.87 -23.84
C MET A 330 -13.38 4.10 -22.32
N SER A 331 -14.01 3.26 -21.50
CA SER A 331 -14.13 3.45 -20.04
C SER A 331 -12.80 3.44 -19.26
N GLY A 332 -11.72 2.86 -19.82
CA GLY A 332 -10.37 2.92 -19.24
C GLY A 332 -9.53 4.13 -19.69
N ASP A 333 -10.00 4.89 -20.68
CA ASP A 333 -9.15 5.84 -21.44
C ASP A 333 -8.82 7.12 -20.65
N LEU A 334 -9.57 7.43 -19.58
CA LEU A 334 -9.25 8.52 -18.65
C LEU A 334 -7.96 8.27 -17.86
N PHE A 335 -7.68 7.03 -17.47
CA PHE A 335 -6.40 6.67 -16.83
C PHE A 335 -5.22 6.86 -17.78
N LYS A 336 -5.42 6.62 -19.08
CA LYS A 336 -4.41 6.92 -20.10
C LYS A 336 -4.19 8.43 -20.26
N ILE A 337 -5.25 9.23 -20.39
CA ILE A 337 -5.15 10.70 -20.51
C ILE A 337 -4.43 11.33 -19.31
N ALA A 338 -4.76 10.88 -18.09
CA ALA A 338 -4.11 11.35 -16.88
C ALA A 338 -2.62 10.97 -16.87
N GLY A 339 -2.29 9.73 -17.21
CA GLY A 339 -0.91 9.24 -17.23
C GLY A 339 -0.05 9.96 -18.26
N GLU A 340 -0.55 10.18 -19.49
CA GLU A 340 0.14 10.96 -20.53
C GLU A 340 0.47 12.38 -20.05
N ALA A 341 -0.47 13.06 -19.37
CA ALA A 341 -0.28 14.41 -18.87
C ALA A 341 0.65 14.47 -17.64
N VAL A 342 0.61 13.45 -16.78
CA VAL A 342 1.46 13.33 -15.58
C VAL A 342 2.91 12.97 -15.96
N GLU A 343 3.12 12.08 -16.93
CA GLU A 343 4.45 11.68 -17.39
C GLU A 343 5.16 12.85 -18.13
N GLU A 344 4.45 13.61 -18.97
CA GLU A 344 4.99 14.82 -19.61
C GLU A 344 5.17 15.99 -18.64
N TYR A 345 4.47 16.05 -17.51
CA TYR A 345 4.71 17.09 -16.49
C TYR A 345 5.93 16.75 -15.61
N PHE A 346 6.02 15.54 -15.06
CA PHE A 346 7.07 15.16 -14.11
C PHE A 346 8.36 14.64 -14.77
N LYS A 347 8.30 14.23 -16.04
CA LYS A 347 9.43 13.71 -16.86
C LYS A 347 10.39 12.79 -16.08
N PRO A 348 9.88 11.70 -15.46
CA PRO A 348 10.68 10.85 -14.60
C PRO A 348 11.86 10.23 -15.35
N SER A 349 13.04 10.25 -14.73
CA SER A 349 14.22 9.57 -15.28
C SER A 349 14.01 8.04 -15.33
N PRO A 350 14.71 7.29 -16.21
CA PRO A 350 14.58 5.84 -16.26
C PRO A 350 14.83 5.16 -14.91
N GLY A 351 13.82 4.47 -14.38
CA GLY A 351 13.85 3.82 -13.05
C GLY A 351 13.47 4.72 -11.88
N GLN A 352 13.17 6.00 -12.10
CA GLN A 352 12.56 6.88 -11.11
C GLN A 352 11.05 6.58 -11.01
N HIS A 353 10.57 6.36 -9.80
CA HIS A 353 9.15 6.22 -9.51
C HIS A 353 8.56 7.55 -9.05
N GLN A 354 7.39 7.90 -9.59
CA GLN A 354 6.49 8.93 -9.05
C GLN A 354 5.24 8.24 -8.51
N TYR A 355 4.65 8.82 -7.48
CA TYR A 355 3.39 8.36 -6.87
C TYR A 355 2.43 9.54 -6.91
N VAL A 356 1.32 9.44 -7.65
CA VAL A 356 0.50 10.61 -8.04
C VAL A 356 -1.00 10.35 -7.85
N SER A 357 -1.61 11.05 -6.88
CA SER A 357 -3.08 11.13 -6.77
C SER A 357 -3.59 12.27 -7.66
N VAL A 358 -4.54 11.96 -8.55
CA VAL A 358 -5.03 12.88 -9.59
C VAL A 358 -6.52 13.13 -9.43
N LEU A 359 -6.87 14.37 -9.10
CA LEU A 359 -8.24 14.86 -9.16
C LEU A 359 -8.53 15.44 -10.55
N ILE A 360 -9.42 14.81 -11.31
CA ILE A 360 -9.91 15.35 -12.59
C ILE A 360 -10.97 16.41 -12.28
N LEU A 361 -10.63 17.70 -12.45
CA LEU A 361 -11.55 18.79 -12.08
C LEU A 361 -12.75 18.90 -13.01
N ASP A 362 -12.57 18.49 -14.27
CA ASP A 362 -13.62 18.52 -15.29
C ASP A 362 -14.58 17.31 -15.23
N ALA A 363 -14.64 16.56 -14.13
CA ALA A 363 -15.76 15.64 -13.90
C ALA A 363 -17.09 16.43 -13.79
N HIS A 364 -18.19 15.85 -14.24
CA HIS A 364 -19.48 16.53 -14.31
C HIS A 364 -20.69 15.58 -14.30
N TRP A 365 -21.69 15.94 -13.50
CA TRP A 365 -22.99 15.28 -13.42
C TRP A 365 -23.86 15.62 -14.63
N ASP A 366 -23.86 14.74 -15.63
CA ASP A 366 -24.82 14.81 -16.73
C ASP A 366 -26.17 14.27 -16.24
N LYS A 367 -27.03 15.19 -15.80
CA LYS A 367 -28.42 14.93 -15.40
C LYS A 367 -29.26 14.27 -16.51
N GLY A 368 -28.98 14.56 -17.78
CA GLY A 368 -29.71 14.02 -18.92
C GLY A 368 -29.36 12.56 -19.19
N ALA A 369 -28.08 12.20 -19.02
CA ALA A 369 -27.59 10.83 -19.10
C ALA A 369 -27.72 10.05 -17.77
N ASN A 370 -27.93 10.75 -16.64
CA ASN A 370 -27.87 10.23 -15.28
C ASN A 370 -26.53 9.54 -14.97
N LEU A 371 -25.42 10.20 -15.31
CA LEU A 371 -24.05 9.68 -15.21
C LEU A 371 -23.06 10.77 -14.79
N VAL A 372 -22.01 10.39 -14.04
CA VAL A 372 -20.83 11.25 -13.89
C VAL A 372 -19.90 11.09 -15.10
N THR A 373 -19.87 12.12 -15.94
CA THR A 373 -18.93 12.27 -17.06
C THR A 373 -17.58 12.78 -16.57
N GLY A 374 -16.49 12.53 -17.32
CA GLY A 374 -15.14 12.96 -16.93
C GLY A 374 -14.58 12.28 -15.66
N HIS A 375 -15.31 11.32 -15.10
CA HIS A 375 -14.92 10.54 -13.93
C HIS A 375 -14.61 9.08 -14.30
N ALA A 376 -13.50 8.60 -13.75
CA ALA A 376 -13.29 7.21 -13.39
C ALA A 376 -12.63 7.16 -12.00
N ALA A 377 -12.85 6.08 -11.28
CA ALA A 377 -12.10 5.65 -10.11
C ALA A 377 -11.21 4.46 -10.57
N LEU A 378 -9.92 4.71 -10.76
CA LEU A 378 -8.93 3.72 -11.22
C LEU A 378 -7.54 4.02 -10.64
N GLY A 379 -6.84 2.99 -10.18
CA GLY A 379 -5.44 3.06 -9.77
C GLY A 379 -4.56 1.94 -10.33
N GLY A 380 -3.25 2.19 -10.38
CA GLY A 380 -2.25 1.25 -10.90
C GLY A 380 -0.99 1.97 -11.41
N THR A 381 -0.28 1.37 -12.38
CA THR A 381 0.94 1.93 -12.98
C THR A 381 0.71 2.35 -14.43
N HIS A 382 1.20 3.54 -14.80
CA HIS A 382 1.30 4.05 -16.17
C HIS A 382 2.78 4.17 -16.58
N GLY A 383 3.06 3.93 -17.86
CA GLY A 383 4.41 4.02 -18.41
C GLY A 383 5.38 3.06 -17.71
N ARG A 384 6.58 3.56 -17.36
CA ARG A 384 7.62 2.81 -16.63
C ARG A 384 7.91 3.33 -15.22
N GLY A 385 7.28 4.44 -14.81
CA GLY A 385 7.61 5.13 -13.56
C GLY A 385 6.44 5.76 -12.82
N ILE A 386 5.27 5.93 -13.43
CA ILE A 386 4.14 6.65 -12.82
C ILE A 386 3.21 5.65 -12.12
N HIS A 387 3.21 5.60 -10.78
CA HIS A 387 2.14 4.97 -10.00
C HIS A 387 1.07 6.01 -9.71
N MET A 388 -0.19 5.71 -10.04
CA MET A 388 -1.24 6.73 -10.09
C MET A 388 -2.59 6.19 -9.66
N GLY A 389 -3.37 7.04 -9.00
CA GLY A 389 -4.79 6.85 -8.72
C GLY A 389 -5.55 8.08 -9.23
N ILE A 390 -6.63 7.87 -9.98
CA ILE A 390 -7.45 8.95 -10.55
C ILE A 390 -8.83 8.96 -9.92
N PHE A 391 -9.39 10.16 -9.69
CA PHE A 391 -10.76 10.34 -9.21
C PHE A 391 -11.40 11.62 -9.76
N GLY A 392 -12.74 11.72 -9.70
CA GLY A 392 -13.51 12.86 -10.21
C GLY A 392 -13.79 13.94 -9.16
N SER A 393 -13.98 15.17 -9.60
CA SER A 393 -14.41 16.31 -8.77
C SER A 393 -15.90 16.35 -8.43
N HIS A 394 -16.70 15.38 -8.85
CA HIS A 394 -18.17 15.41 -8.74
C HIS A 394 -18.70 15.49 -7.30
N ALA A 395 -17.94 14.95 -6.33
CA ALA A 395 -18.25 15.04 -4.90
C ALA A 395 -17.61 16.27 -4.22
N LEU A 396 -16.75 17.03 -4.90
CA LEU A 396 -15.85 18.02 -4.30
C LEU A 396 -16.58 19.16 -3.58
N HIS A 397 -17.81 19.50 -4.00
CA HIS A 397 -18.66 20.47 -3.29
C HIS A 397 -18.85 20.17 -1.80
N SER A 398 -18.76 18.89 -1.39
CA SER A 398 -18.98 18.44 -0.02
C SER A 398 -17.76 18.49 0.89
N TYR A 399 -16.55 18.72 0.35
CA TYR A 399 -15.31 18.58 1.14
C TYR A 399 -15.04 19.84 1.99
N PRO A 400 -14.40 19.71 3.16
CA PRO A 400 -13.93 20.86 3.94
C PRO A 400 -12.77 21.58 3.25
N THR A 401 -12.67 22.91 3.39
CA THR A 401 -11.53 23.72 2.88
C THR A 401 -10.48 24.03 3.95
N SER A 402 -10.79 23.82 5.23
CA SER A 402 -9.92 24.01 6.42
C SER A 402 -10.15 22.89 7.44
N LEU A 403 -9.34 22.83 8.52
CA LEU A 403 -9.52 21.84 9.61
C LEU A 403 -10.82 22.08 10.40
N GLU A 404 -11.20 23.34 10.57
CA GLU A 404 -12.40 23.79 11.28
C GLU A 404 -13.69 23.34 10.57
N GLU A 405 -13.63 23.22 9.24
CA GLU A 405 -14.75 22.77 8.40
C GLU A 405 -14.91 21.24 8.37
N VAL A 406 -13.96 20.46 8.90
CA VAL A 406 -13.99 18.98 8.84
C VAL A 406 -15.22 18.40 9.55
N VAL A 407 -15.53 18.88 10.76
CA VAL A 407 -16.72 18.42 11.49
C VAL A 407 -18.02 18.88 10.80
N PRO A 408 -18.19 20.17 10.43
CA PRO A 408 -19.31 20.62 9.59
C PRO A 408 -19.53 19.78 8.32
N ALA A 409 -18.49 19.57 7.51
CA ALA A 409 -18.60 18.80 6.26
C ALA A 409 -19.06 17.36 6.50
N PHE A 410 -18.55 16.71 7.55
CA PHE A 410 -18.94 15.36 7.97
C PHE A 410 -20.22 15.28 8.84
N THR A 411 -20.91 16.40 9.07
CA THR A 411 -22.21 16.44 9.78
C THR A 411 -23.34 17.13 9.01
N ASP A 412 -23.08 17.67 7.82
CA ASP A 412 -24.09 18.35 6.99
C ASP A 412 -25.10 17.38 6.36
N CYS A 413 -26.29 17.33 6.95
CA CYS A 413 -27.48 16.59 6.49
C CYS A 413 -28.18 17.19 5.25
N THR A 414 -27.70 18.28 4.67
CA THR A 414 -28.28 18.89 3.45
C THR A 414 -28.44 17.82 2.36
N ARG A 415 -29.67 17.65 1.87
CA ARG A 415 -30.02 16.62 0.88
C ARG A 415 -29.39 16.93 -0.47
N THR A 416 -28.91 15.88 -1.13
CA THR A 416 -28.28 15.98 -2.46
C THR A 416 -29.31 16.35 -3.52
N ASP A 417 -29.14 17.51 -4.14
CA ASP A 417 -29.99 17.98 -5.23
C ASP A 417 -29.45 17.50 -6.59
N THR A 418 -30.06 16.45 -7.12
CA THR A 418 -29.71 15.86 -8.42
C THR A 418 -30.08 16.72 -9.64
N ASN A 419 -30.63 17.92 -9.42
CA ASN A 419 -30.64 18.96 -10.45
C ASN A 419 -29.24 19.54 -10.73
N TYR A 420 -28.29 19.44 -9.78
CA TYR A 420 -26.97 20.10 -9.87
C TYR A 420 -25.77 19.18 -9.54
N VAL A 421 -25.93 18.17 -8.68
CA VAL A 421 -24.82 17.33 -8.19
C VAL A 421 -25.21 15.84 -8.14
N ALA A 422 -24.22 14.95 -8.25
CA ALA A 422 -24.46 13.52 -8.35
C ALA A 422 -24.79 12.86 -6.99
N ASN A 423 -25.86 12.06 -6.94
CA ASN A 423 -26.03 11.05 -5.88
C ASN A 423 -25.19 9.81 -6.24
N ASP A 424 -23.87 9.92 -6.11
CA ASP A 424 -22.95 8.92 -6.63
C ASP A 424 -23.18 7.53 -6.02
N ALA A 425 -23.25 6.51 -6.90
CA ALA A 425 -23.65 5.13 -6.64
C ALA A 425 -24.97 4.93 -5.85
N ASN A 426 -25.86 5.94 -5.78
CA ASN A 426 -26.97 6.03 -4.81
C ASN A 426 -26.53 5.96 -3.33
N GLN A 427 -25.27 6.29 -3.04
CA GLN A 427 -24.67 6.27 -1.70
C GLN A 427 -24.41 7.67 -1.14
N SER A 428 -24.73 8.73 -1.87
CA SER A 428 -24.47 10.14 -1.55
C SER A 428 -25.80 10.91 -1.40
N GLY A 429 -26.67 10.50 -0.46
CA GLY A 429 -28.01 11.07 -0.29
C GLY A 429 -28.06 12.44 0.42
N SER A 430 -26.95 12.82 1.05
CA SER A 430 -26.72 14.11 1.70
C SER A 430 -25.24 14.52 1.59
N SER A 431 -24.92 15.78 1.92
CA SER A 431 -23.54 16.31 1.77
C SER A 431 -22.50 15.52 2.55
N TRP A 432 -22.76 15.10 3.79
CA TRP A 432 -21.76 14.33 4.56
C TRP A 432 -21.51 12.93 3.96
N GLU A 433 -22.52 12.34 3.34
CA GLU A 433 -22.41 11.05 2.63
C GLU A 433 -21.62 11.22 1.32
N ALA A 434 -21.84 12.34 0.60
CA ALA A 434 -21.02 12.71 -0.56
C ALA A 434 -19.54 12.94 -0.17
N ALA A 435 -19.28 13.54 1.00
CA ALA A 435 -17.92 13.74 1.49
C ALA A 435 -17.22 12.41 1.81
N ASN A 436 -17.96 11.45 2.41
CA ASN A 436 -17.48 10.08 2.63
C ASN A 436 -17.13 9.37 1.32
N ILE A 437 -18.03 9.39 0.33
CA ILE A 437 -17.80 8.77 -0.97
C ILE A 437 -16.60 9.41 -1.67
N GLY A 438 -16.57 10.74 -1.81
CA GLY A 438 -15.51 11.40 -2.57
C GLY A 438 -14.13 11.30 -1.92
N ILE A 439 -14.01 11.67 -0.64
CA ILE A 439 -12.72 11.68 0.07
C ILE A 439 -12.21 10.24 0.24
N GLY A 440 -13.12 9.30 0.55
CA GLY A 440 -12.76 7.92 0.85
C GLY A 440 -12.56 7.02 -0.37
N ALA A 441 -13.32 7.19 -1.46
CA ALA A 441 -13.07 6.46 -2.71
C ALA A 441 -11.79 6.96 -3.40
N HIS A 442 -11.47 8.26 -3.34
CA HIS A 442 -10.16 8.72 -3.84
C HIS A 442 -9.00 8.19 -2.97
N LEU A 443 -9.24 7.90 -1.68
CA LEU A 443 -8.27 7.16 -0.86
C LEU A 443 -8.14 5.68 -1.27
N HIS A 444 -9.20 5.03 -1.74
CA HIS A 444 -9.16 3.68 -2.33
C HIS A 444 -8.28 3.64 -3.59
N GLU A 445 -8.43 4.60 -4.51
CA GLU A 445 -7.56 4.70 -5.70
C GLU A 445 -6.10 5.05 -5.33
N THR A 446 -5.90 5.82 -4.26
CA THR A 446 -4.59 6.06 -3.66
C THR A 446 -4.01 4.79 -3.00
N GLY A 447 -4.85 3.84 -2.57
CA GLY A 447 -4.45 2.52 -2.09
C GLY A 447 -3.95 1.62 -3.23
N HIS A 448 -4.65 1.57 -4.36
CA HIS A 448 -4.21 0.87 -5.58
C HIS A 448 -2.84 1.40 -6.07
N LEU A 449 -2.65 2.72 -6.07
CA LEU A 449 -1.37 3.41 -6.34
C LEU A 449 -0.22 2.92 -5.46
N PHE A 450 -0.49 2.51 -4.21
CA PHE A 450 0.49 1.95 -3.28
C PHE A 450 0.57 0.41 -3.30
N GLY A 451 -0.08 -0.25 -4.27
CA GLY A 451 -0.02 -1.71 -4.47
C GLY A 451 -0.96 -2.54 -3.59
N CYS A 452 -1.99 -1.92 -2.99
CA CYS A 452 -3.08 -2.65 -2.35
C CYS A 452 -4.09 -3.13 -3.41
N PRO A 453 -4.45 -4.43 -3.45
CA PRO A 453 -5.57 -4.92 -4.24
C PRO A 453 -6.89 -4.64 -3.50
N HIS A 454 -8.02 -5.05 -4.09
CA HIS A 454 -9.27 -5.18 -3.32
C HIS A 454 -9.14 -6.17 -2.16
N GLN A 455 -9.95 -5.98 -1.13
CA GLN A 455 -9.96 -6.76 0.11
C GLN A 455 -11.40 -7.14 0.50
N GLU A 456 -11.57 -7.99 1.51
CA GLU A 456 -12.90 -8.38 2.03
C GLU A 456 -13.60 -7.28 2.85
N ASN A 457 -12.87 -6.25 3.26
CA ASN A 457 -13.34 -5.13 4.09
C ASN A 457 -12.35 -3.96 4.01
N GLY A 458 -12.67 -2.86 4.68
CA GLY A 458 -11.87 -1.65 4.77
C GLY A 458 -11.98 -0.74 3.56
N ILE A 459 -11.08 0.25 3.48
CA ILE A 459 -11.03 1.21 2.37
C ILE A 459 -10.94 0.50 1.01
N MET A 460 -10.16 -0.58 0.91
CA MET A 460 -10.00 -1.38 -0.32
C MET A 460 -11.21 -2.24 -0.71
N LEU A 461 -12.32 -2.16 0.04
CA LEU A 461 -13.64 -2.55 -0.43
C LEU A 461 -14.50 -1.29 -0.67
N ARG A 462 -15.44 -0.98 0.24
CA ARG A 462 -16.29 0.23 0.21
C ARG A 462 -16.59 0.79 1.60
N ASP A 463 -15.87 0.38 2.64
CA ASP A 463 -16.16 0.76 4.03
C ASP A 463 -15.99 2.27 4.27
N TYR A 464 -15.35 2.98 3.33
CA TYR A 464 -15.32 4.44 3.30
C TYR A 464 -16.69 5.13 3.29
N VAL A 465 -17.81 4.41 3.08
CA VAL A 465 -19.16 4.93 3.38
C VAL A 465 -19.35 5.40 4.82
N THR A 466 -18.44 5.07 5.74
CA THR A 466 -18.38 5.57 7.13
C THR A 466 -17.08 6.34 7.46
N PHE A 467 -16.39 6.93 6.47
CA PHE A 467 -15.10 7.61 6.65
C PHE A 467 -15.14 8.76 7.69
N ASN A 468 -16.23 9.54 7.71
CA ASN A 468 -16.60 10.54 8.71
C ASN A 468 -16.33 10.10 10.15
N ARG A 469 -16.61 8.83 10.47
CA ARG A 469 -16.50 8.28 11.83
C ARG A 469 -15.09 8.40 12.41
N THR A 470 -14.06 8.43 11.57
CA THR A 470 -12.68 8.69 11.99
C THR A 470 -12.52 10.06 12.65
N PHE A 471 -13.25 11.06 12.16
CA PHE A 471 -13.03 12.48 12.46
C PHE A 471 -14.12 13.08 13.36
N THR A 472 -15.32 12.50 13.41
CA THR A 472 -16.41 12.95 14.28
C THR A 472 -16.60 12.05 15.51
N SER A 473 -17.03 12.65 16.62
CA SER A 473 -17.46 11.95 17.84
C SER A 473 -18.93 11.53 17.80
N ARG A 474 -19.73 12.11 16.89
CA ARG A 474 -21.13 11.75 16.63
C ARG A 474 -21.35 11.57 15.13
N GLU A 475 -22.14 10.55 14.75
CA GLU A 475 -22.64 10.38 13.39
C GLU A 475 -24.01 11.07 13.23
N PRO A 476 -24.23 11.84 12.15
CA PRO A 476 -25.54 12.42 11.82
C PRO A 476 -26.57 11.36 11.36
N PHE A 477 -27.72 11.79 10.84
CA PHE A 477 -28.69 10.91 10.20
C PHE A 477 -28.19 10.48 8.80
N SER A 478 -28.25 9.18 8.48
CA SER A 478 -27.94 8.67 7.14
C SER A 478 -29.18 8.60 6.27
N VAL A 479 -29.12 9.25 5.12
CA VAL A 479 -30.15 9.14 4.07
C VAL A 479 -30.05 7.79 3.38
N ARG A 480 -28.81 7.31 3.16
CA ARG A 480 -28.50 6.05 2.48
C ARG A 480 -29.08 4.82 3.17
N THR A 481 -29.08 4.79 4.51
CA THR A 481 -29.69 3.67 5.28
C THR A 481 -31.02 4.03 5.95
N ASN A 482 -31.41 5.31 5.98
CA ASN A 482 -32.56 5.83 6.71
C ASN A 482 -32.45 5.60 8.24
N GLU A 483 -31.23 5.63 8.78
CA GLU A 483 -30.91 5.38 10.18
C GLU A 483 -30.45 6.65 10.91
N LYS A 484 -30.73 6.70 12.21
CA LYS A 484 -30.25 7.75 13.11
C LYS A 484 -28.88 7.36 13.67
N GLY A 485 -27.84 8.14 13.36
CA GLY A 485 -26.52 8.00 13.98
C GLY A 485 -26.48 8.31 15.48
N GLY A 486 -25.31 8.06 16.09
CA GLY A 486 -25.09 8.17 17.54
C GLY A 486 -23.63 8.48 17.88
N LEU A 487 -23.23 8.22 19.12
CA LEU A 487 -21.82 8.26 19.56
C LEU A 487 -20.96 7.33 18.67
N VAL A 488 -19.76 7.78 18.29
CA VAL A 488 -18.84 7.04 17.42
C VAL A 488 -17.54 6.71 18.13
N LEU A 489 -17.30 5.43 18.40
CA LEU A 489 -16.08 4.94 19.05
C LEU A 489 -15.11 4.32 18.03
N PRO A 490 -13.83 4.07 18.40
CA PRO A 490 -12.84 3.50 17.48
C PRO A 490 -13.17 2.13 16.86
N LYS A 491 -14.17 1.42 17.40
CA LYS A 491 -14.70 0.15 16.87
C LYS A 491 -15.69 0.35 15.71
N ASP A 492 -16.26 1.55 15.57
CA ASP A 492 -17.32 1.87 14.63
C ASP A 492 -16.76 2.51 13.34
N GLU A 493 -15.48 2.89 13.37
CA GLU A 493 -14.69 3.48 12.28
C GLU A 493 -14.32 2.45 11.20
N CYS A 494 -14.29 2.86 9.93
CA CYS A 494 -13.66 2.07 8.88
C CYS A 494 -12.12 2.03 9.04
N GLY A 495 -11.45 1.12 8.34
CA GLY A 495 -9.99 0.97 8.45
C GLY A 495 -9.32 0.50 7.17
N TRP A 496 -7.99 0.36 7.21
CA TRP A 496 -7.22 -0.38 6.22
C TRP A 496 -7.25 -1.87 6.57
N HIS A 497 -7.32 -2.77 5.59
CA HIS A 497 -7.25 -4.21 5.87
C HIS A 497 -5.85 -4.58 6.40
N ARG A 498 -5.74 -5.69 7.13
CA ARG A 498 -4.45 -6.15 7.69
C ARG A 498 -3.40 -6.34 6.60
N LEU A 499 -3.81 -6.88 5.45
CA LEU A 499 -2.97 -7.08 4.26
C LEU A 499 -2.54 -5.77 3.58
N ASP A 500 -3.30 -4.68 3.72
CA ASP A 500 -2.90 -3.34 3.24
C ASP A 500 -1.84 -2.76 4.19
N CYS A 501 -2.07 -2.86 5.49
CA CYS A 501 -1.11 -2.42 6.51
C CYS A 501 0.25 -3.13 6.37
N LEU A 502 0.24 -4.42 6.00
CA LEU A 502 1.45 -5.21 5.71
C LEU A 502 2.17 -4.78 4.41
N ARG A 503 1.45 -4.25 3.41
CA ARG A 503 2.04 -3.62 2.21
C ARG A 503 2.69 -2.30 2.57
N PHE A 504 1.93 -1.41 3.20
CA PHE A 504 2.40 -0.11 3.67
C PHE A 504 3.60 -0.22 4.62
N ARG A 505 3.68 -1.29 5.45
CA ARG A 505 4.83 -1.52 6.34
C ARG A 505 6.19 -1.58 5.62
N ASN A 506 6.20 -1.99 4.35
CA ASN A 506 7.41 -2.16 3.52
C ASN A 506 7.47 -1.19 2.32
N HIS A 507 6.42 -0.43 2.03
CA HIS A 507 6.36 0.47 0.89
C HIS A 507 7.28 1.70 1.05
N PRO A 508 8.05 2.13 0.03
CA PRO A 508 9.01 3.24 0.14
C PRO A 508 8.47 4.53 0.75
N CYS A 509 7.27 5.00 0.36
CA CYS A 509 6.69 6.24 0.87
C CYS A 509 6.38 6.20 2.38
N PHE A 510 6.23 5.00 2.96
CA PHE A 510 5.80 4.78 4.34
C PHE A 510 6.97 4.44 5.28
N ARG A 511 8.21 4.55 4.83
CA ARG A 511 9.41 4.33 5.67
C ARG A 511 9.51 5.37 6.79
N ILE A 512 9.97 4.92 7.96
CA ILE A 512 10.33 5.77 9.11
C ILE A 512 11.80 5.55 9.50
N VAL A 513 12.38 6.48 10.27
CA VAL A 513 13.82 6.47 10.65
C VAL A 513 14.27 5.18 11.33
N SER A 514 13.40 4.53 12.12
CA SER A 514 13.71 3.28 12.82
C SER A 514 13.64 2.03 11.95
N ASP A 515 13.28 2.13 10.67
CA ASP A 515 13.25 0.96 9.78
C ASP A 515 14.67 0.62 9.28
N PRO A 516 15.03 -0.68 9.22
CA PRO A 516 16.35 -1.09 8.74
C PRO A 516 16.62 -0.60 7.31
N LYS A 517 17.91 -0.43 6.96
CA LYS A 517 18.32 -0.24 5.56
C LYS A 517 17.83 -1.42 4.74
N MET A 518 17.17 -1.15 3.61
CA MET A 518 16.70 -2.22 2.72
C MET A 518 17.87 -3.03 2.17
N CYS A 519 17.69 -4.35 2.11
CA CYS A 519 18.60 -5.21 1.35
C CYS A 519 18.47 -4.87 -0.15
N ALA A 520 19.59 -4.72 -0.84
CA ALA A 520 19.61 -4.52 -2.29
C ALA A 520 19.10 -5.77 -3.04
N ASP A 521 19.41 -6.95 -2.51
CA ASP A 521 18.81 -8.20 -2.93
C ASP A 521 17.44 -8.39 -2.26
N ARG A 522 16.39 -8.20 -3.06
CA ARG A 522 14.99 -8.31 -2.64
C ARG A 522 14.36 -9.66 -2.99
N SER A 523 15.09 -10.51 -3.70
CA SER A 523 14.55 -11.69 -4.38
C SER A 523 14.02 -12.76 -3.42
N ILE A 524 13.08 -13.55 -3.94
CA ILE A 524 12.37 -14.61 -3.24
C ILE A 524 12.45 -15.87 -4.11
N HIS A 525 12.78 -17.00 -3.50
CA HIS A 525 12.83 -18.30 -4.18
C HIS A 525 12.21 -19.40 -3.32
N ALA A 526 11.60 -20.38 -3.98
CA ALA A 526 10.98 -21.54 -3.35
C ALA A 526 11.68 -22.83 -3.81
N TRP A 527 12.06 -23.66 -2.84
CA TRP A 527 12.92 -24.82 -2.99
C TRP A 527 12.21 -26.05 -2.42
N PRO A 528 11.71 -26.97 -3.26
CA PRO A 528 11.28 -28.29 -2.79
C PRO A 528 12.46 -29.03 -2.17
N VAL A 529 12.21 -29.72 -1.06
CA VAL A 529 13.22 -30.45 -0.29
C VAL A 529 12.62 -31.71 0.34
N ASP A 530 13.45 -32.46 1.07
CA ASP A 530 13.08 -33.72 1.72
C ASP A 530 11.75 -33.67 2.49
N SER A 531 11.08 -34.83 2.53
CA SER A 531 9.78 -35.05 3.19
C SER A 531 8.61 -34.22 2.65
N GLY A 532 8.70 -33.68 1.42
CA GLY A 532 7.60 -32.94 0.79
C GLY A 532 7.42 -31.53 1.34
N ASN A 533 8.51 -30.95 1.85
CA ASN A 533 8.51 -29.57 2.34
C ASN A 533 8.98 -28.62 1.23
N VAL A 534 8.56 -27.36 1.32
CA VAL A 534 9.11 -26.28 0.47
C VAL A 534 9.79 -25.25 1.37
N LEU A 535 11.08 -25.04 1.15
CA LEU A 535 11.84 -23.96 1.78
C LEU A 535 11.70 -22.69 0.94
N VAL A 536 11.22 -21.61 1.55
CA VAL A 536 11.18 -20.29 0.91
C VAL A 536 12.31 -19.44 1.47
N THR A 537 13.15 -18.91 0.59
CA THR A 537 14.29 -18.04 0.93
C THR A 537 14.09 -16.64 0.39
N ALA A 538 14.29 -15.61 1.21
CA ALA A 538 14.33 -14.22 0.80
C ALA A 538 15.42 -13.48 1.58
N ASN A 539 16.40 -12.89 0.89
CA ASN A 539 17.58 -12.30 1.55
C ASN A 539 17.24 -11.03 2.36
N SER A 540 16.25 -10.27 1.90
CA SER A 540 15.63 -9.17 2.65
C SER A 540 14.78 -9.63 3.84
N GLY A 541 14.39 -10.91 3.88
CA GLY A 541 13.41 -11.49 4.81
C GLY A 541 12.04 -11.68 4.18
N VAL A 542 11.35 -12.77 4.53
CA VAL A 542 9.93 -12.96 4.23
C VAL A 542 9.12 -12.08 5.18
N ALA A 543 8.16 -11.31 4.64
CA ALA A 543 7.28 -10.46 5.44
C ALA A 543 5.97 -11.18 5.77
N TYR A 544 5.30 -11.70 4.75
CA TYR A 544 4.07 -12.49 4.88
C TYR A 544 3.85 -13.35 3.62
N ILE A 545 2.95 -14.33 3.73
CA ILE A 545 2.51 -15.19 2.64
C ILE A 545 0.98 -15.16 2.59
N GLU A 546 0.45 -14.80 1.43
CA GLU A 546 -0.99 -14.85 1.12
C GLU A 546 -1.35 -16.25 0.61
N ILE A 547 -2.44 -16.83 1.11
CA ILE A 547 -2.91 -18.19 0.78
C ILE A 547 -4.22 -18.07 0.00
N PHE A 548 -4.23 -18.63 -1.21
CA PHE A 548 -5.40 -18.69 -2.09
C PHE A 548 -5.77 -20.15 -2.35
N THR A 549 -7.06 -20.43 -2.45
CA THR A 549 -7.60 -21.72 -2.87
C THR A 549 -8.29 -21.62 -4.23
N GLU A 550 -8.50 -22.76 -4.87
CA GLU A 550 -9.18 -22.80 -6.17
C GLU A 550 -10.58 -22.16 -6.12
N GLY A 551 -10.76 -21.14 -6.97
CA GLY A 551 -11.95 -20.28 -7.04
C GLY A 551 -11.80 -18.89 -6.39
N ASP A 552 -10.69 -18.59 -5.72
CA ASP A 552 -10.54 -17.33 -4.98
C ASP A 552 -10.09 -16.14 -5.84
N ASP A 553 -10.91 -15.09 -5.86
CA ASP A 553 -10.57 -13.75 -6.37
C ASP A 553 -9.91 -12.84 -5.30
N LEU A 554 -9.94 -13.23 -4.01
CA LEU A 554 -9.44 -12.46 -2.86
C LEU A 554 -8.62 -13.35 -1.89
N CYS A 555 -7.77 -12.72 -1.07
CA CYS A 555 -6.96 -13.44 -0.07
C CYS A 555 -7.68 -13.53 1.27
N HIS A 556 -8.24 -14.71 1.57
CA HIS A 556 -8.97 -14.98 2.82
C HIS A 556 -8.10 -15.43 4.01
N GLN A 557 -6.86 -15.88 3.77
CA GLN A 557 -5.96 -16.45 4.78
C GLN A 557 -4.50 -16.10 4.50
N TRP A 558 -3.71 -15.81 5.54
CA TRP A 558 -2.30 -15.48 5.39
C TRP A 558 -1.43 -15.95 6.56
N ILE A 559 -0.11 -15.85 6.38
CA ILE A 559 0.90 -16.10 7.42
C ILE A 559 1.76 -14.84 7.53
N GLU A 560 1.77 -14.19 8.71
CA GLU A 560 2.70 -13.11 9.02
C GLU A 560 4.00 -13.67 9.61
N TYR A 561 5.15 -13.10 9.22
CA TYR A 561 6.46 -13.51 9.72
C TYR A 561 7.14 -12.38 10.51
N GLY A 562 8.12 -12.75 11.36
CA GLY A 562 8.62 -11.87 12.41
C GLY A 562 7.64 -11.81 13.58
N ASP A 563 7.39 -10.61 14.13
CA ASP A 563 6.41 -10.37 15.21
C ASP A 563 5.12 -9.67 14.73
N GLY A 564 4.93 -9.51 13.42
CA GLY A 564 3.81 -8.75 12.83
C GLY A 564 3.90 -7.22 12.99
N ASN A 565 4.96 -6.69 13.62
CA ASN A 565 5.14 -5.25 13.90
C ASN A 565 6.49 -4.71 13.37
N GLY A 566 7.48 -5.59 13.16
CA GLY A 566 8.83 -5.26 12.71
C GLY A 566 9.86 -5.12 13.84
N ARG A 567 9.62 -5.77 15.00
CA ARG A 567 10.61 -5.91 16.10
C ARG A 567 11.10 -7.34 16.30
N GLY A 568 10.43 -8.33 15.70
CA GLY A 568 10.82 -9.74 15.74
C GLY A 568 12.02 -10.07 14.86
N PRO A 569 12.61 -11.27 15.01
CA PRO A 569 13.73 -11.71 14.18
C PRO A 569 13.31 -11.85 12.70
N ILE A 570 14.10 -11.27 11.80
CA ILE A 570 13.84 -11.32 10.35
C ILE A 570 14.10 -12.75 9.83
N GLN A 571 13.04 -13.41 9.37
CA GLN A 571 13.11 -14.78 8.84
C GLN A 571 13.50 -14.74 7.35
N ARG A 572 14.78 -15.00 7.05
CA ARG A 572 15.29 -15.08 5.65
C ARG A 572 15.06 -16.44 4.99
N GLN A 573 14.68 -17.45 5.76
CA GLN A 573 14.37 -18.80 5.33
C GLN A 573 13.20 -19.30 6.17
N VAL A 574 12.13 -19.77 5.53
CA VAL A 574 10.95 -20.34 6.18
C VAL A 574 10.62 -21.70 5.59
N VAL A 575 10.16 -22.64 6.42
CA VAL A 575 9.68 -23.96 5.99
C VAL A 575 8.17 -23.87 5.79
N LEU A 576 7.68 -24.40 4.68
CA LEU A 576 6.26 -24.60 4.39
C LEU A 576 5.98 -26.10 4.26
N THR A 577 4.92 -26.55 4.92
CA THR A 577 4.41 -27.92 4.82
C THR A 577 2.97 -27.88 4.33
N GLU A 578 2.54 -28.92 3.62
CA GLU A 578 1.15 -29.00 3.14
C GLU A 578 0.15 -29.12 4.31
N LEU A 579 0.57 -29.72 5.43
CA LEU A 579 -0.20 -29.85 6.65
C LEU A 579 -0.47 -28.48 7.31
N ASP A 580 0.55 -27.64 7.46
CA ASP A 580 0.42 -26.31 8.07
C ASP A 580 -0.41 -25.35 7.21
N LEU A 581 -0.34 -25.50 5.89
CA LEU A 581 -1.13 -24.71 4.96
C LEU A 581 -2.60 -25.15 4.95
N ARG A 582 -2.88 -26.46 4.83
CA ARG A 582 -4.26 -26.98 4.88
C ARG A 582 -4.89 -26.77 6.26
N GLY A 583 -4.12 -26.84 7.34
CA GLY A 583 -4.59 -26.57 8.71
C GLY A 583 -5.10 -25.14 8.95
N ARG A 584 -4.69 -24.17 8.12
CA ARG A 584 -5.18 -22.78 8.15
C ARG A 584 -6.46 -22.56 7.34
N LEU A 585 -6.83 -23.50 6.48
CA LEU A 585 -8.00 -23.37 5.62
C LEU A 585 -9.27 -23.86 6.33
N PRO A 586 -10.44 -23.24 6.05
CA PRO A 586 -11.76 -23.78 6.36
C PRO A 586 -11.94 -25.22 5.84
N ASP A 587 -12.75 -26.03 6.54
CA ASP A 587 -12.88 -27.47 6.27
C ASP A 587 -13.32 -27.77 4.81
N ASP A 588 -14.22 -26.96 4.23
CA ASP A 588 -14.70 -27.09 2.85
C ASP A 588 -13.65 -26.73 1.77
N ARG A 589 -12.54 -26.11 2.20
CA ARG A 589 -11.43 -25.67 1.34
C ARG A 589 -10.18 -26.52 1.51
N ARG A 590 -10.06 -27.33 2.58
CA ARG A 590 -8.86 -28.12 2.88
C ARG A 590 -8.46 -29.12 1.81
N SER A 591 -9.37 -29.54 0.93
CA SER A 591 -9.09 -30.46 -0.20
C SER A 591 -8.65 -29.76 -1.48
N ARG A 592 -8.87 -28.45 -1.63
CA ARG A 592 -8.65 -27.71 -2.89
C ARG A 592 -7.16 -27.57 -3.20
N LYS A 593 -6.86 -27.21 -4.46
CA LYS A 593 -5.53 -26.72 -4.85
C LYS A 593 -5.19 -25.42 -4.10
N ILE A 594 -3.93 -25.28 -3.70
CA ILE A 594 -3.40 -24.12 -2.97
C ILE A 594 -2.42 -23.36 -3.87
N LYS A 595 -2.69 -22.07 -4.06
CA LYS A 595 -1.75 -21.07 -4.61
C LYS A 595 -1.24 -20.19 -3.47
N LEU A 596 0.04 -19.83 -3.50
CA LEU A 596 0.63 -18.90 -2.54
C LEU A 596 1.20 -17.67 -3.25
N ALA A 597 1.09 -16.49 -2.62
CA ALA A 597 1.88 -15.31 -2.99
C ALA A 597 2.77 -14.90 -1.82
N VAL A 598 4.07 -15.13 -1.96
CA VAL A 598 5.09 -14.80 -0.96
C VAL A 598 5.53 -13.36 -1.15
N LYS A 599 5.57 -12.56 -0.08
CA LYS A 599 5.99 -11.15 -0.09
C LYS A 599 7.23 -10.94 0.78
N SER A 600 8.21 -10.19 0.29
CA SER A 600 9.45 -9.90 1.04
C SER A 600 9.44 -8.52 1.71
N ILE A 601 10.25 -8.35 2.75
CA ILE A 601 10.53 -7.05 3.38
C ILE A 601 11.23 -6.10 2.38
N GLY A 602 11.84 -6.66 1.32
CA GLY A 602 12.36 -5.89 0.18
C GLY A 602 11.29 -5.27 -0.72
N GLY A 603 10.02 -5.64 -0.56
CA GLY A 603 8.90 -5.14 -1.38
C GLY A 603 8.61 -5.96 -2.63
N GLU A 604 9.24 -7.12 -2.81
CA GLU A 604 8.99 -8.02 -3.95
C GLU A 604 7.90 -9.05 -3.66
N SER A 605 7.36 -9.66 -4.72
CA SER A 605 6.37 -10.73 -4.69
C SER A 605 6.85 -11.92 -5.53
N THR A 606 6.51 -13.14 -5.14
CA THR A 606 6.72 -14.35 -5.96
C THR A 606 5.61 -15.35 -5.69
N GLU A 607 5.07 -15.95 -6.75
CA GLU A 607 3.88 -16.79 -6.69
C GLU A 607 4.23 -18.26 -6.89
N ILE A 608 3.55 -19.11 -6.13
CA ILE A 608 3.59 -20.57 -6.24
C ILE A 608 2.19 -20.98 -6.70
N GLU A 609 2.01 -21.16 -8.01
CA GLU A 609 0.72 -21.47 -8.65
C GLU A 609 0.10 -22.80 -8.18
N ASP A 610 0.93 -23.72 -7.69
CA ASP A 610 0.50 -25.02 -7.20
C ASP A 610 1.47 -25.53 -6.14
N PHE A 611 1.13 -25.30 -4.86
CA PHE A 611 1.98 -25.75 -3.76
C PHE A 611 2.08 -27.28 -3.71
N GLY A 612 0.97 -27.99 -3.94
CA GLY A 612 0.91 -29.45 -3.89
C GLY A 612 1.80 -30.08 -4.96
N LEU A 613 1.71 -29.59 -6.21
CA LEU A 613 2.59 -30.02 -7.30
C LEU A 613 4.06 -29.71 -6.99
N LEU A 614 4.37 -28.49 -6.51
CA LEU A 614 5.73 -28.06 -6.18
C LEU A 614 6.33 -28.91 -5.04
N ALA A 615 5.56 -29.26 -4.02
CA ALA A 615 5.99 -30.12 -2.91
C ALA A 615 6.05 -31.62 -3.28
N SER A 616 5.38 -32.03 -4.36
CA SER A 616 5.25 -33.45 -4.75
C SER A 616 6.54 -34.06 -5.34
N LYS A 617 6.47 -35.38 -5.56
CA LYS A 617 7.49 -36.14 -6.30
C LYS A 617 7.73 -35.65 -7.74
N ALA A 618 6.88 -34.80 -8.32
CA ALA A 618 7.11 -34.20 -9.64
C ALA A 618 8.34 -33.26 -9.66
N SER A 619 8.56 -32.54 -8.55
CA SER A 619 9.76 -31.71 -8.35
C SER A 619 11.01 -32.53 -8.03
N MET A 620 10.85 -33.80 -7.67
CA MET A 620 11.91 -34.68 -7.23
C MET A 620 12.58 -35.41 -8.41
N LEU A 621 13.86 -35.74 -8.25
CA LEU A 621 14.66 -36.54 -9.15
C LEU A 621 15.54 -37.50 -8.32
N LYS A 622 15.64 -38.76 -8.73
CA LYS A 622 16.66 -39.67 -8.19
C LYS A 622 17.88 -39.66 -9.10
N LEU A 623 19.02 -39.26 -8.57
CA LEU A 623 20.29 -39.19 -9.30
C LEU A 623 20.88 -40.59 -9.51
N LYS A 624 21.72 -40.74 -10.55
CA LYS A 624 22.36 -42.03 -10.89
C LYS A 624 23.31 -42.54 -9.81
N ASN A 625 23.84 -41.64 -8.97
CA ASN A 625 24.67 -41.96 -7.80
C ASN A 625 23.84 -42.36 -6.55
N GLY A 626 22.51 -42.38 -6.64
CA GLY A 626 21.60 -42.74 -5.55
C GLY A 626 21.05 -41.57 -4.73
N GLN A 627 21.65 -40.36 -4.80
CA GLN A 627 21.14 -39.16 -4.12
C GLN A 627 19.74 -38.77 -4.63
N VAL A 628 19.03 -38.01 -3.80
CA VAL A 628 17.80 -37.31 -4.18
C VAL A 628 18.13 -35.85 -4.50
N ALA A 629 17.53 -35.33 -5.57
CA ALA A 629 17.64 -33.95 -5.98
C ALA A 629 16.26 -33.36 -6.26
N PHE A 630 16.17 -32.03 -6.23
CA PHE A 630 14.91 -31.29 -6.30
C PHE A 630 15.02 -30.11 -7.27
N ARG A 631 14.02 -29.93 -8.13
CA ARG A 631 13.88 -28.78 -9.04
C ARG A 631 13.29 -27.61 -8.26
N GLY A 632 14.00 -26.49 -8.18
CA GLY A 632 13.48 -25.26 -7.58
C GLY A 632 12.32 -24.65 -8.39
N ALA A 633 11.65 -23.63 -7.83
CA ALA A 633 10.72 -22.81 -8.60
C ALA A 633 11.39 -22.19 -9.84
N LYS A 634 10.66 -22.09 -10.94
CA LYS A 634 11.18 -21.64 -12.24
C LYS A 634 11.05 -20.12 -12.41
N LEU A 635 12.08 -19.50 -12.95
CA LEU A 635 12.08 -18.13 -13.48
C LEU A 635 11.87 -18.13 -14.99
N GLY A 636 11.26 -17.06 -15.53
CA GLY A 636 10.77 -17.03 -16.91
C GLY A 636 9.48 -17.85 -17.09
N ARG A 637 8.75 -17.65 -18.20
CA ARG A 637 7.42 -18.23 -18.40
C ARG A 637 7.40 -19.58 -19.13
N SER A 638 8.48 -20.01 -19.79
CA SER A 638 8.49 -21.20 -20.67
C SER A 638 7.38 -21.18 -21.73
N GLN A 639 7.14 -20.02 -22.35
CA GLN A 639 5.99 -19.74 -23.24
C GLN A 639 6.38 -19.10 -24.58
N THR A 640 7.67 -19.08 -24.94
CA THR A 640 8.10 -18.63 -26.28
C THR A 640 7.78 -19.68 -27.34
N GLN A 641 7.60 -19.24 -28.59
CA GLN A 641 7.25 -20.14 -29.69
C GLN A 641 8.37 -21.16 -29.94
N GLY A 642 8.00 -22.45 -29.96
CA GLY A 642 8.97 -23.55 -30.08
C GLY A 642 9.85 -23.76 -28.85
N SER A 643 9.40 -23.33 -27.66
CA SER A 643 10.11 -23.59 -26.40
C SER A 643 10.08 -25.07 -26.03
N GLU A 644 11.27 -25.68 -25.96
CA GLU A 644 11.47 -27.06 -25.50
C GLU A 644 12.01 -27.06 -24.07
N SER A 645 11.48 -27.95 -23.21
CA SER A 645 12.02 -28.14 -21.85
C SER A 645 13.31 -28.95 -21.87
N GLN A 646 14.31 -28.52 -21.12
CA GLN A 646 15.65 -29.11 -21.10
C GLN A 646 16.15 -29.24 -19.65
N GLU A 647 16.97 -30.26 -19.39
CA GLU A 647 17.48 -30.55 -18.05
C GLU A 647 18.89 -31.14 -18.12
N ILE A 648 19.79 -30.63 -17.29
CA ILE A 648 21.15 -31.14 -17.10
C ILE A 648 21.43 -31.37 -15.61
N ILE A 649 22.05 -32.51 -15.30
CA ILE A 649 22.69 -32.78 -14.01
C ILE A 649 24.19 -32.79 -14.26
N PHE A 650 24.95 -32.05 -13.45
CA PHE A 650 26.38 -31.90 -13.65
C PHE A 650 27.08 -33.25 -13.50
N ASP A 651 27.91 -33.60 -14.49
CA ASP A 651 28.59 -34.89 -14.56
C ASP A 651 29.58 -35.07 -13.39
N SER A 652 30.08 -33.96 -12.83
CA SER A 652 30.88 -33.87 -11.60
C SER A 652 30.13 -34.24 -10.31
N VAL A 653 28.80 -34.06 -10.27
CA VAL A 653 27.94 -34.45 -9.14
C VAL A 653 27.65 -35.95 -9.19
N LEU A 654 27.54 -36.50 -10.41
CA LEU A 654 27.37 -37.93 -10.64
C LEU A 654 28.67 -38.73 -10.53
N LYS A 655 29.82 -38.09 -10.79
CA LYS A 655 31.17 -38.69 -10.78
C LYS A 655 32.13 -37.76 -10.01
N GLN A 656 32.39 -38.07 -8.74
CA GLN A 656 33.25 -37.23 -7.87
C GLN A 656 34.69 -37.05 -8.42
N THR A 657 35.16 -37.94 -9.30
CA THR A 657 36.48 -37.87 -9.95
C THR A 657 36.51 -37.02 -11.22
N LYS A 658 35.46 -36.24 -11.50
CA LYS A 658 35.35 -35.42 -12.72
C LYS A 658 35.15 -33.95 -12.36
N LEU A 659 36.09 -33.11 -12.73
CA LEU A 659 36.11 -31.68 -12.42
C LEU A 659 35.49 -30.85 -13.54
N LEU A 660 34.59 -29.94 -13.16
CA LEU A 660 34.12 -28.85 -14.00
C LEU A 660 35.20 -27.76 -14.01
N THR A 661 35.71 -27.40 -15.19
CA THR A 661 36.86 -26.48 -15.33
C THR A 661 36.45 -25.13 -15.91
N GLN A 662 35.44 -25.10 -16.78
CA GLN A 662 35.03 -23.93 -17.53
C GLN A 662 33.51 -23.93 -17.74
N ILE A 663 32.92 -22.73 -17.76
CA ILE A 663 31.52 -22.50 -18.11
C ILE A 663 31.49 -21.45 -19.21
N LYS A 664 30.88 -21.77 -20.35
CA LYS A 664 30.71 -20.87 -21.49
C LYS A 664 29.26 -20.43 -21.58
N PHE A 665 29.04 -19.12 -21.65
CA PHE A 665 27.71 -18.53 -21.77
C PHE A 665 27.48 -18.08 -23.22
N TYR A 666 26.33 -18.45 -23.78
CA TYR A 666 25.85 -18.02 -25.08
C TYR A 666 24.75 -16.99 -24.85
N HIS A 667 24.95 -15.76 -25.34
CA HIS A 667 24.12 -14.62 -24.97
C HIS A 667 24.21 -13.48 -25.99
N GLY A 668 23.17 -12.67 -26.07
CA GLY A 668 23.11 -11.47 -26.91
C GLY A 668 22.06 -10.50 -26.38
N PHE A 669 20.90 -10.46 -27.04
CA PHE A 669 19.72 -9.72 -26.53
C PHE A 669 19.15 -10.34 -25.24
N ALA A 670 19.29 -11.66 -25.09
CA ALA A 670 18.86 -12.45 -23.95
C ALA A 670 19.95 -13.50 -23.61
N LEU A 671 19.67 -14.44 -22.71
CA LEU A 671 20.49 -15.64 -22.53
C LEU A 671 20.08 -16.71 -23.55
N ASP A 672 20.96 -17.07 -24.49
CA ASP A 672 20.72 -18.12 -25.49
C ASP A 672 20.98 -19.52 -24.91
N GLY A 673 22.01 -19.68 -24.06
CA GLY A 673 22.38 -20.97 -23.46
C GLY A 673 23.60 -20.94 -22.54
N ILE A 674 23.89 -22.06 -21.89
CA ILE A 674 25.04 -22.26 -21.00
C ILE A 674 25.65 -23.64 -21.27
N GLU A 675 26.95 -23.69 -21.50
CA GLU A 675 27.72 -24.91 -21.73
C GLU A 675 28.77 -25.14 -20.64
N PHE A 676 28.67 -26.30 -19.99
CA PHE A 676 29.50 -26.74 -18.88
C PHE A 676 30.59 -27.67 -19.42
N ILE A 677 31.86 -27.32 -19.21
CA ILE A 677 33.03 -27.94 -19.83
C ILE A 677 33.90 -28.55 -18.72
N TYR A 678 34.26 -29.82 -18.90
CA TYR A 678 34.98 -30.62 -17.91
C TYR A 678 36.44 -30.84 -18.31
N GLU A 679 37.26 -31.31 -17.35
CA GLU A 679 38.69 -31.60 -17.58
C GLU A 679 38.95 -32.67 -18.67
N ASP A 680 37.98 -33.58 -18.88
CA ASP A 680 38.02 -34.60 -19.95
C ASP A 680 37.61 -34.05 -21.33
N THR A 681 37.50 -32.73 -21.47
CA THR A 681 37.02 -31.97 -22.65
C THR A 681 35.57 -32.24 -23.07
N SER A 682 34.85 -33.13 -22.39
CA SER A 682 33.43 -33.32 -22.64
C SER A 682 32.61 -32.13 -22.13
N THR A 683 31.40 -31.97 -22.68
CA THR A 683 30.54 -30.83 -22.37
C THR A 683 29.09 -31.23 -22.11
N GLN A 684 28.36 -30.34 -21.43
CA GLN A 684 26.90 -30.39 -21.29
C GLN A 684 26.32 -29.01 -21.61
N LEU A 685 25.50 -28.91 -22.66
CA LEU A 685 24.81 -27.69 -23.07
C LEU A 685 23.36 -27.70 -22.58
N ILE A 686 22.90 -26.57 -22.05
CA ILE A 686 21.48 -26.23 -21.92
C ILE A 686 21.20 -24.92 -22.69
N GLY A 687 20.05 -24.83 -23.36
CA GLY A 687 19.75 -23.77 -24.31
C GLY A 687 20.38 -24.03 -25.68
N LYS A 688 20.85 -22.97 -26.35
CA LYS A 688 21.39 -22.98 -27.71
C LYS A 688 22.69 -22.19 -27.78
N ARG A 689 23.54 -22.51 -28.77
CA ARG A 689 24.78 -21.76 -29.07
C ARG A 689 24.48 -20.50 -29.90
N GLY A 690 23.65 -19.62 -29.33
CA GLY A 690 23.18 -18.38 -29.97
C GLY A 690 23.90 -17.12 -29.50
N GLY A 691 23.38 -15.97 -29.91
CA GLY A 691 23.89 -14.66 -29.53
C GLY A 691 25.29 -14.35 -30.09
N LYS A 692 26.18 -13.91 -29.20
CA LYS A 692 27.58 -13.56 -29.47
C LYS A 692 28.37 -14.77 -29.98
N GLU A 693 29.04 -14.60 -31.12
CA GLU A 693 29.92 -15.62 -31.70
C GLU A 693 30.99 -16.10 -30.70
N GLY A 694 31.19 -17.41 -30.61
CA GLY A 694 32.09 -18.04 -29.65
C GLY A 694 31.61 -18.05 -28.18
N GLY A 695 30.53 -17.33 -27.84
CA GLY A 695 30.02 -17.18 -26.49
C GLY A 695 30.89 -16.27 -25.61
N SER A 696 30.97 -16.55 -24.31
CA SER A 696 31.87 -15.88 -23.35
C SER A 696 32.24 -16.83 -22.22
N ASP A 697 33.52 -16.89 -21.87
CA ASP A 697 34.08 -17.95 -21.03
C ASP A 697 34.38 -17.51 -19.60
N PHE A 698 34.06 -18.39 -18.65
CA PHE A 698 34.43 -18.27 -17.25
C PHE A 698 35.15 -19.55 -16.80
N TYR A 699 36.43 -19.42 -16.43
CA TYR A 699 37.25 -20.50 -15.89
C TYR A 699 37.15 -20.56 -14.37
N LEU A 700 36.99 -21.76 -13.80
CA LEU A 700 36.98 -22.02 -12.35
C LEU A 700 38.41 -22.30 -11.85
N ASP A 701 38.79 -21.78 -10.69
CA ASP A 701 40.06 -22.11 -10.04
C ASP A 701 39.94 -23.45 -9.29
N THR A 702 39.99 -24.54 -10.05
CA THR A 702 39.87 -25.92 -9.54
C THR A 702 40.92 -26.24 -8.47
N ARG A 703 42.10 -25.60 -8.51
CA ARG A 703 43.16 -25.73 -7.49
C ARG A 703 42.74 -25.21 -6.11
N ARG A 704 41.73 -24.34 -6.05
CA ARG A 704 41.12 -23.82 -4.82
C ARG A 704 39.77 -24.48 -4.49
N GLY A 705 39.37 -25.50 -5.24
CA GLY A 705 38.05 -26.13 -5.10
C GLY A 705 36.88 -25.19 -5.46
N GLU A 706 37.11 -24.21 -6.34
CA GLU A 706 36.05 -23.28 -6.72
C GLU A 706 34.95 -24.00 -7.51
N CYS A 707 33.70 -23.82 -7.09
CA CYS A 707 32.52 -24.44 -7.67
C CYS A 707 31.37 -23.45 -7.80
N ILE A 708 30.30 -23.85 -8.48
CA ILE A 708 29.06 -23.07 -8.64
C ILE A 708 28.35 -22.98 -7.29
N LEU A 709 28.25 -21.77 -6.74
CA LEU A 709 27.42 -21.46 -5.56
C LEU A 709 25.96 -21.18 -5.96
N GLY A 710 25.77 -20.59 -7.14
CA GLY A 710 24.47 -20.18 -7.64
C GLY A 710 24.58 -19.20 -8.80
N PHE A 711 23.48 -18.49 -9.09
CA PHE A 711 23.43 -17.49 -10.15
C PHE A 711 22.59 -16.28 -9.72
N TYR A 712 22.98 -15.09 -10.17
CA TYR A 712 22.08 -13.94 -10.25
C TYR A 712 21.45 -13.92 -11.65
N VAL A 713 20.13 -13.89 -11.73
CA VAL A 713 19.35 -14.01 -12.97
C VAL A 713 18.55 -12.74 -13.19
N ARG A 714 18.54 -12.24 -14.43
CA ARG A 714 17.61 -11.24 -14.94
C ARG A 714 16.51 -11.97 -15.71
N SER A 715 15.25 -11.81 -15.32
CA SER A 715 14.14 -12.53 -15.97
C SER A 715 12.81 -11.80 -15.95
N GLY A 716 12.04 -11.95 -17.02
CA GLY A 716 10.67 -11.45 -17.17
C GLY A 716 9.78 -12.52 -17.82
N PHE A 717 9.44 -12.33 -19.09
CA PHE A 717 8.79 -13.39 -19.89
C PHE A 717 9.76 -14.53 -20.20
N TRP A 718 11.05 -14.22 -20.36
CA TRP A 718 12.16 -15.12 -20.64
C TRP A 718 13.34 -14.84 -19.69
N ILE A 719 14.51 -15.44 -19.93
CA ILE A 719 15.75 -15.15 -19.19
C ILE A 719 16.53 -14.07 -19.93
N ASP A 720 16.43 -12.83 -19.47
CA ASP A 720 17.09 -11.67 -20.06
C ASP A 720 18.62 -11.74 -19.91
N GLY A 721 19.13 -12.29 -18.81
CA GLY A 721 20.57 -12.44 -18.58
C GLY A 721 20.93 -13.17 -17.29
N ILE A 722 22.22 -13.48 -17.12
CA ILE A 722 22.72 -14.29 -16.00
C ILE A 722 24.15 -13.92 -15.59
N GLN A 723 24.43 -13.96 -14.29
CA GLN A 723 25.75 -13.84 -13.68
C GLN A 723 25.99 -15.09 -12.81
N LEU A 724 27.14 -15.74 -13.00
CA LEU A 724 27.61 -16.83 -12.16
C LEU A 724 28.05 -16.30 -10.80
N LEU A 725 27.74 -17.06 -9.74
CA LEU A 725 28.23 -16.85 -8.38
C LEU A 725 29.03 -18.10 -7.94
N THR A 726 30.25 -17.93 -7.43
CA THR A 726 31.13 -19.06 -7.07
C THR A 726 31.39 -19.19 -5.58
N SER A 727 31.80 -20.38 -5.14
CA SER A 727 32.18 -20.66 -3.74
C SER A 727 33.40 -19.86 -3.26
N ALA A 728 34.26 -19.40 -4.18
CA ALA A 728 35.39 -18.51 -3.88
C ALA A 728 34.99 -17.02 -3.78
N GLY A 729 33.70 -16.70 -3.81
CA GLY A 729 33.18 -15.33 -3.74
C GLY A 729 33.32 -14.54 -5.04
N ARG A 730 33.78 -15.15 -6.13
CA ARG A 730 33.84 -14.50 -7.44
C ARG A 730 32.46 -14.41 -8.07
N LYS A 731 32.32 -13.44 -8.97
CA LYS A 731 31.17 -13.26 -9.84
C LYS A 731 31.67 -13.06 -11.27
N SER A 732 30.91 -13.53 -12.26
CA SER A 732 31.12 -13.12 -13.66
C SER A 732 30.58 -11.71 -13.90
N GLU A 733 30.76 -11.19 -15.11
CA GLU A 733 29.85 -10.17 -15.64
C GLU A 733 28.41 -10.72 -15.79
N ILE A 734 27.43 -9.87 -16.10
CA ILE A 734 26.09 -10.35 -16.47
C ILE A 734 26.10 -10.60 -17.98
N TYR A 735 25.97 -11.86 -18.37
CA TYR A 735 25.82 -12.29 -19.75
C TYR A 735 24.36 -12.11 -20.19
N GLY A 736 24.13 -11.54 -21.38
CA GLY A 736 22.82 -11.10 -21.85
C GLY A 736 22.49 -9.66 -21.40
N ASN A 737 21.20 -9.33 -21.37
CA ASN A 737 20.72 -8.00 -21.03
C ASN A 737 20.68 -7.76 -19.51
N ALA A 738 21.74 -7.14 -18.99
CA ALA A 738 21.87 -6.74 -17.58
C ALA A 738 20.74 -5.83 -17.04
N HIS A 739 19.97 -5.17 -17.93
CA HIS A 739 18.88 -4.27 -17.58
C HIS A 739 17.48 -4.82 -17.92
N GLY A 740 17.39 -6.02 -18.52
CA GLY A 740 16.12 -6.71 -18.78
C GLY A 740 15.52 -7.32 -17.50
N GLY A 741 14.23 -7.65 -17.53
CA GLY A 741 13.54 -8.38 -16.45
C GLY A 741 13.63 -7.78 -15.03
N SER A 742 13.26 -8.58 -14.03
CA SER A 742 13.56 -8.38 -12.61
C SER A 742 14.81 -9.16 -12.19
N GLY A 743 15.41 -8.81 -11.05
CA GLY A 743 16.66 -9.42 -10.56
C GLY A 743 16.44 -10.47 -9.47
N HIS A 744 17.03 -11.66 -9.65
CA HIS A 744 16.77 -12.85 -8.83
C HIS A 744 18.06 -13.56 -8.40
N THR A 745 18.25 -13.80 -7.09
CA THR A 745 19.46 -14.45 -6.55
C THR A 745 19.22 -15.93 -6.25
N LEU A 746 19.48 -16.80 -7.22
CA LEU A 746 19.36 -18.26 -7.08
C LEU A 746 20.59 -18.84 -6.36
N ILE A 747 20.53 -18.94 -5.03
CA ILE A 747 21.49 -19.68 -4.20
C ILE A 747 20.70 -20.72 -3.39
N PRO A 748 21.10 -22.01 -3.37
CA PRO A 748 20.41 -23.05 -2.60
C PRO A 748 20.31 -22.73 -1.10
N PRO A 749 19.27 -23.23 -0.41
CA PRO A 749 19.17 -23.10 1.05
C PRO A 749 20.31 -23.85 1.77
N ARG A 750 20.60 -23.44 3.02
CA ARG A 750 21.67 -24.07 3.83
C ARG A 750 21.47 -25.58 3.94
N GLY A 751 22.55 -26.32 3.67
CA GLY A 751 22.53 -27.79 3.65
C GLY A 751 22.15 -28.39 2.30
N TYR A 752 22.08 -27.59 1.24
CA TYR A 752 21.93 -28.04 -0.16
C TYR A 752 22.97 -27.38 -1.06
N SER A 753 23.25 -28.00 -2.20
CA SER A 753 24.22 -27.58 -3.22
C SER A 753 23.61 -27.67 -4.63
N VAL A 754 24.22 -27.01 -5.62
CA VAL A 754 23.73 -27.02 -7.01
C VAL A 754 24.11 -28.34 -7.70
N ALA A 755 23.10 -29.16 -7.99
CA ALA A 755 23.25 -30.44 -8.70
C ALA A 755 23.18 -30.31 -10.23
N GLY A 756 22.52 -29.26 -10.72
CA GLY A 756 22.26 -29.05 -12.14
C GLY A 756 21.30 -27.90 -12.42
N ILE A 757 20.79 -27.84 -13.65
CA ILE A 757 19.86 -26.81 -14.13
C ILE A 757 18.71 -27.47 -14.89
N SER A 758 17.48 -27.06 -14.60
CA SER A 758 16.27 -27.39 -15.35
C SER A 758 15.75 -26.11 -16.01
N GLY A 759 15.20 -26.17 -17.21
CA GLY A 759 14.84 -24.94 -17.93
C GLY A 759 14.05 -25.20 -19.22
N SER A 760 13.98 -24.17 -20.06
CA SER A 760 13.41 -24.26 -21.40
C SER A 760 14.02 -23.23 -22.35
N CYS A 761 14.00 -23.55 -23.65
CA CYS A 761 14.59 -22.70 -24.69
C CYS A 761 13.73 -22.72 -25.96
N GLY A 762 13.19 -21.56 -26.33
CA GLY A 762 12.62 -21.29 -27.65
C GLY A 762 13.69 -20.73 -28.58
N GLN A 763 13.52 -19.48 -29.03
CA GLN A 763 14.58 -18.74 -29.74
C GLN A 763 15.82 -18.54 -28.85
N TRP A 764 15.61 -18.27 -27.57
CA TRP A 764 16.59 -18.17 -26.48
C TRP A 764 16.02 -18.83 -25.21
N MET A 765 16.76 -18.86 -24.09
CA MET A 765 16.27 -19.43 -22.83
C MET A 765 15.10 -18.62 -22.27
N ASP A 766 13.96 -19.27 -22.08
CA ASP A 766 12.74 -18.65 -21.58
C ASP A 766 12.22 -19.25 -20.27
N GLY A 767 12.96 -20.21 -19.72
CA GLY A 767 12.74 -20.79 -18.40
C GLY A 767 14.04 -21.28 -17.77
N LEU A 768 14.26 -21.01 -16.48
CA LEU A 768 15.43 -21.49 -15.73
C LEU A 768 15.08 -21.76 -14.26
N SER A 769 15.57 -22.88 -13.73
CA SER A 769 15.48 -23.33 -12.35
C SER A 769 16.77 -24.06 -11.98
N LEU A 770 17.21 -23.94 -10.72
CA LEU A 770 18.31 -24.76 -10.22
C LEU A 770 17.78 -26.09 -9.68
N ILE A 771 18.50 -27.15 -10.00
CA ILE A 771 18.32 -28.46 -9.39
C ILE A 771 19.29 -28.53 -8.22
N ILE A 772 18.76 -28.81 -7.02
CA ILE A 772 19.55 -28.86 -5.78
C ILE A 772 19.63 -30.28 -5.24
N THR A 773 20.76 -30.65 -4.65
CA THR A 773 20.94 -31.92 -3.91
C THR A 773 21.59 -31.66 -2.55
N ARG A 774 21.65 -32.68 -1.71
CA ARG A 774 22.05 -32.62 -0.30
C ARG A 774 23.44 -33.20 -0.10
#